data_AF-A0A1X1BQL0-F1
#
_entry.id   AF-A0A1X1BQL0-F1
#
_cell.length_a   1.000
_cell.length_b   1.000
_cell.length_c   1.000
_cell.angle_alpha   90.00
_cell.angle_beta   90.00
_cell.angle_gamma   90.00
#
_symmetry.space_group_name_H-M   'P 1'
#
loop_
_entity.id
_entity.type
_entity.pdbx_description
1 polymer ?
#
loop_
_entity_poly.entity_id
_entity_poly.type
_entity_poly.pdbx_seq_one_letter_code
_entity_poly.pdbx_strand_id
1 'polypeptide(L)'
;MSLFHYLQEQPADANFAMAALAKSDTHPNKIDVSIGAYRNEEGRPQLFRAVRQVKKIMAEDENELEEYLPLSGHQGFANEARDLLFKGDQDTKAYQELYERIVPFHSGSATNAIYMTLLLVKETIPYAKMAYSSNPGWNNYKRLVTTAGLQYGEYPYFSSVDKGVDFEAMTAALRSYEKGSVVILQGCCHNPTGFDLTEAQWRVVRDIVVDRGLIPLLDIAYLGLGTGDVWKDGFAARIFAEKDMDVFIAQSFSKNMSVYSTRIGIMHCLFKRDFIPKRQLLISYLELIGRGRFGSATRHGAEIAYRIMSTPSLRKLWLDEVKQVVDRLHGLRITLREKLEAKKVPGKWDHITRQIGMFAYLGIPKDAVDRLRTDYHIYMMADSRVSVAGLNRGNLDYFVESTEATVNVLSWPKFVQKEHLWASNLVPAIITAHGPLKKICIKNSDIFPLAFDEEDGHLSYLFSGRLYNLRIGNEIERCVVSHVHADPLEKVLYFVKFARHVEGHISEVDIPCSVVGLLASPAYLKGYHVQLMMPTIKCEVAGNTVPPPFQIDVSKLDYKEPFNSIMLKDIEHLLPRDESVMFHRSYDPETQEVLCTYQTGTLPEQPLPPDYVDPNFLNKKGQRIHLTYKGFYPKQ
;
A
#
# COMPACT_ATOMS: atom_id res chain seq x y z
N MET A 1 8.20 -49.23 -13.78
CA MET A 1 7.74 -47.82 -13.86
C MET A 1 8.95 -46.91 -13.74
N SER A 2 8.90 -45.70 -14.34
CA SER A 2 9.95 -44.69 -14.14
C SER A 2 10.01 -44.26 -12.67
N LEU A 3 11.21 -43.95 -12.17
CA LEU A 3 11.42 -43.32 -10.84
C LEU A 3 10.58 -42.04 -10.69
N PHE A 4 10.36 -41.33 -11.79
CA PHE A 4 9.65 -40.04 -11.80
C PHE A 4 8.13 -40.16 -11.76
N HIS A 5 7.57 -41.39 -11.69
CA HIS A 5 6.13 -41.61 -11.63
C HIS A 5 5.46 -41.03 -10.37
N TYR A 6 6.23 -40.83 -9.29
CA TYR A 6 5.73 -40.30 -8.02
C TYR A 6 5.85 -38.77 -7.89
N LEU A 7 6.38 -38.08 -8.91
CA LEU A 7 6.48 -36.63 -8.88
C LEU A 7 5.09 -36.01 -8.99
N GLN A 8 4.81 -35.06 -8.10
CA GLN A 8 3.60 -34.25 -8.13
C GLN A 8 3.92 -32.87 -8.69
N GLU A 9 3.05 -32.35 -9.56
CA GLU A 9 3.15 -30.99 -10.05
C GLU A 9 3.17 -30.00 -8.87
N GLN A 10 4.12 -29.07 -8.89
CA GLN A 10 4.28 -28.08 -7.85
C GLN A 10 3.77 -26.73 -8.35
N PRO A 11 3.05 -25.95 -7.51
CA PRO A 11 2.65 -24.61 -7.89
C PRO A 11 3.88 -23.75 -8.15
N ALA A 12 3.84 -22.98 -9.24
CA ALA A 12 4.88 -22.02 -9.58
C ALA A 12 5.02 -20.94 -8.49
N ASP A 13 6.22 -20.36 -8.33
CA ASP A 13 6.37 -19.19 -7.47
C ASP A 13 5.57 -18.01 -8.05
N ALA A 14 4.68 -17.43 -7.25
CA ALA A 14 3.75 -16.41 -7.70
C ALA A 14 4.44 -15.18 -8.31
N ASN A 15 5.61 -14.76 -7.78
CA ASN A 15 6.32 -13.59 -8.32
C ASN A 15 6.90 -13.91 -9.70
N PHE A 16 7.59 -15.06 -9.83
CA PHE A 16 8.20 -15.47 -11.09
C PHE A 16 7.18 -15.84 -12.15
N ALA A 17 6.05 -16.44 -11.76
CA ALA A 17 4.93 -16.72 -12.66
C ALA A 17 4.33 -15.41 -13.20
N MET A 18 4.07 -14.43 -12.33
CA MET A 18 3.53 -13.13 -12.77
C MET A 18 4.49 -12.39 -13.70
N ALA A 19 5.80 -12.44 -13.40
CA ALA A 19 6.81 -11.86 -14.26
C ALA A 19 6.96 -12.56 -15.61
N ALA A 20 6.78 -13.89 -15.65
CA ALA A 20 6.75 -14.63 -16.91
C ALA A 20 5.56 -14.22 -17.77
N LEU A 21 4.38 -14.04 -17.17
CA LEU A 21 3.19 -13.51 -17.85
C LEU A 21 3.46 -12.10 -18.40
N ALA A 22 3.96 -11.19 -17.57
CA ALA A 22 4.33 -9.84 -17.99
C ALA A 22 5.38 -9.86 -19.11
N LYS A 23 6.36 -10.77 -19.07
CA LYS A 23 7.37 -10.89 -20.11
C LYS A 23 6.78 -11.38 -21.44
N SER A 24 5.81 -12.29 -21.39
CA SER A 24 5.17 -12.86 -22.58
C SER A 24 4.19 -11.90 -23.28
N ASP A 25 3.71 -10.89 -22.57
CA ASP A 25 2.77 -9.90 -23.10
C ASP A 25 3.49 -8.82 -23.93
N THR A 26 3.06 -8.66 -25.17
CA THR A 26 3.61 -7.71 -26.15
C THR A 26 2.79 -6.41 -26.26
N HIS A 27 1.76 -6.22 -25.43
CA HIS A 27 0.92 -5.02 -25.48
C HIS A 27 1.76 -3.75 -25.22
N PRO A 28 1.59 -2.68 -26.03
CA PRO A 28 2.43 -1.48 -25.94
C PRO A 28 2.30 -0.72 -24.61
N ASN A 29 1.13 -0.78 -23.96
CA ASN A 29 0.87 -0.10 -22.69
C ASN A 29 1.12 -0.98 -21.46
N LYS A 30 1.77 -2.13 -21.63
CA LYS A 30 2.03 -3.06 -20.52
C LYS A 30 2.82 -2.40 -19.39
N ILE A 31 2.39 -2.63 -18.16
CA ILE A 31 3.12 -2.23 -16.94
C ILE A 31 3.47 -3.48 -16.13
N ASP A 32 4.76 -3.67 -15.82
CA ASP A 32 5.21 -4.69 -14.86
C ASP A 32 5.60 -4.05 -13.52
N VAL A 33 4.75 -4.26 -12.53
CA VAL A 33 4.95 -3.84 -11.14
C VAL A 33 4.89 -5.06 -10.20
N SER A 34 5.23 -6.25 -10.71
CA SER A 34 5.16 -7.50 -9.94
C SER A 34 6.43 -7.78 -9.12
N ILE A 35 7.61 -7.65 -9.76
CA ILE A 35 8.91 -7.95 -9.15
C ILE A 35 9.46 -6.73 -8.39
N GLY A 36 9.91 -6.98 -7.16
CA GLY A 36 10.68 -6.03 -6.34
C GLY A 36 12.13 -5.87 -6.79
N ALA A 37 12.35 -5.47 -8.04
CA ALA A 37 13.66 -5.16 -8.59
C ALA A 37 13.63 -3.76 -9.17
N TYR A 38 14.61 -2.95 -8.80
CA TYR A 38 14.62 -1.54 -9.13
C TYR A 38 14.73 -1.33 -10.64
N ARG A 39 13.92 -0.40 -11.16
CA ARG A 39 13.99 0.10 -12.54
C ARG A 39 14.22 1.59 -12.50
N ASN A 40 14.94 2.17 -13.45
CA ASN A 40 15.09 3.62 -13.56
C ASN A 40 13.85 4.27 -14.19
N GLU A 41 13.93 5.58 -14.48
CA GLU A 41 12.81 6.34 -15.04
C GLU A 41 12.40 5.88 -16.44
N GLU A 42 13.30 5.25 -17.19
CA GLU A 42 12.97 4.61 -18.48
C GLU A 42 12.44 3.17 -18.32
N GLY A 43 12.14 2.72 -17.10
CA GLY A 43 11.65 1.37 -16.83
C GLY A 43 12.70 0.26 -17.01
N ARG A 44 14.00 0.59 -17.11
CA ARG A 44 15.09 -0.38 -17.33
C ARG A 44 15.79 -0.78 -16.02
N PRO A 45 16.30 -2.02 -15.90
CA PRO A 45 17.15 -2.39 -14.77
C PRO A 45 18.33 -1.43 -14.60
N GLN A 46 18.54 -0.91 -13.39
CA GLN A 46 19.63 0.03 -13.12
C GLN A 46 20.78 -0.64 -12.37
N LEU A 47 21.89 -0.86 -13.04
CA LEU A 47 23.15 -1.17 -12.37
C LEU A 47 23.74 0.12 -11.79
N PHE A 48 24.10 0.10 -10.51
CA PHE A 48 24.67 1.26 -9.83
C PHE A 48 26.05 1.63 -10.38
N ARG A 49 26.36 2.93 -10.39
CA ARG A 49 27.65 3.48 -10.83
C ARG A 49 28.78 2.94 -9.97
N ALA A 50 28.61 2.85 -8.65
CA ALA A 50 29.59 2.25 -7.76
C ALA A 50 29.94 0.81 -8.19
N VAL A 51 28.94 -0.01 -8.51
CA VAL A 51 29.14 -1.38 -9.00
C VAL A 51 29.83 -1.40 -10.36
N ARG A 52 29.46 -0.52 -11.29
CA ARG A 52 30.12 -0.43 -12.60
C ARG A 52 31.60 -0.06 -12.48
N GLN A 53 31.93 0.88 -11.59
CA GLN A 53 33.31 1.28 -11.34
C GLN A 53 34.12 0.12 -10.77
N VAL A 54 33.61 -0.57 -9.76
CA VAL A 54 34.30 -1.74 -9.19
C VAL A 54 34.48 -2.85 -10.23
N LYS A 55 33.47 -3.14 -11.05
CA LYS A 55 33.61 -4.13 -12.12
C LYS A 55 34.72 -3.80 -13.12
N LYS A 56 34.96 -2.52 -13.43
CA LYS A 56 36.09 -2.11 -14.27
C LYS A 56 37.42 -2.33 -13.56
N ILE A 57 37.50 -1.90 -12.29
CA ILE A 57 38.69 -2.10 -11.46
C ILE A 57 39.05 -3.59 -11.39
N MET A 58 38.07 -4.46 -11.14
CA MET A 58 38.29 -5.92 -11.10
C MET A 58 38.74 -6.48 -12.45
N ALA A 59 38.21 -5.97 -13.56
CA ALA A 59 38.60 -6.44 -14.89
C ALA A 59 40.05 -6.05 -15.27
N GLU A 60 40.60 -5.01 -14.64
CA GLU A 60 41.95 -4.47 -14.89
C GLU A 60 42.99 -4.97 -13.88
N ASP A 61 42.56 -5.62 -12.79
CA ASP A 61 43.43 -6.06 -11.69
C ASP A 61 44.01 -7.45 -12.00
N GLU A 62 45.31 -7.51 -12.31
CA GLU A 62 46.03 -8.76 -12.61
C GLU A 62 46.06 -9.75 -11.43
N ASN A 63 45.73 -9.30 -10.22
CA ASN A 63 45.64 -10.15 -9.03
C ASN A 63 44.22 -10.67 -8.76
N GLU A 64 43.24 -10.35 -9.60
CA GLU A 64 41.91 -10.94 -9.48
C GLU A 64 41.96 -12.44 -9.77
N LEU A 65 41.30 -13.21 -8.90
CA LEU A 65 41.31 -14.66 -8.92
C LEU A 65 39.88 -15.16 -8.76
N GLU A 66 39.51 -16.22 -9.46
CA GLU A 66 38.22 -16.90 -9.30
C GLU A 66 38.36 -18.21 -8.50
N GLU A 67 39.38 -18.26 -7.62
CA GLU A 67 39.65 -19.38 -6.73
C GLU A 67 38.63 -19.48 -5.58
N TYR A 68 38.47 -20.69 -5.02
CA TYR A 68 37.56 -20.92 -3.90
C TYR A 68 37.84 -19.99 -2.71
N LEU A 69 36.77 -19.50 -2.10
CA LEU A 69 36.85 -18.83 -0.81
C LEU A 69 37.01 -19.85 0.34
N PRO A 70 37.51 -19.42 1.51
CA PRO A 70 37.33 -20.19 2.75
C PRO A 70 35.86 -20.57 2.97
N LEU A 71 35.58 -21.61 3.77
CA LEU A 71 34.20 -22.07 4.02
C LEU A 71 33.34 -21.00 4.71
N SER A 72 33.95 -20.17 5.55
CA SER A 72 33.33 -18.98 6.14
C SER A 72 33.10 -17.83 5.15
N GLY A 73 33.63 -17.96 3.94
CA GLY A 73 33.52 -17.05 2.81
C GLY A 73 34.51 -15.88 2.86
N HIS A 74 34.09 -14.75 2.31
CA HIS A 74 34.95 -13.58 2.14
C HIS A 74 34.91 -12.73 3.43
N GLN A 75 35.92 -12.85 4.28
CA GLN A 75 35.92 -12.21 5.60
C GLN A 75 35.94 -10.67 5.56
N GLY A 76 36.58 -10.04 4.56
CA GLY A 76 36.52 -8.58 4.38
C GLY A 76 35.08 -8.09 4.19
N PHE A 77 34.38 -8.59 3.18
CA PHE A 77 32.94 -8.41 2.97
C PHE A 77 32.10 -8.68 4.23
N ALA A 78 32.33 -9.82 4.91
CA ALA A 78 31.57 -10.19 6.11
C ALA A 78 31.76 -9.18 7.26
N ASN A 79 32.98 -8.68 7.45
CA ASN A 79 33.31 -7.66 8.43
C ASN A 79 32.68 -6.30 8.08
N GLU A 80 32.81 -5.85 6.84
CA GLU A 80 32.20 -4.59 6.38
C GLU A 80 30.67 -4.59 6.53
N ALA A 81 30.05 -5.73 6.22
CA ALA A 81 28.60 -5.91 6.38
C ALA A 81 28.14 -5.86 7.84
N ARG A 82 28.93 -6.42 8.77
CA ARG A 82 28.70 -6.30 10.23
C ARG A 82 28.85 -4.83 10.66
N ASP A 83 29.95 -4.20 10.29
CA ASP A 83 30.26 -2.82 10.67
C ASP A 83 29.17 -1.86 10.19
N LEU A 84 28.62 -2.10 8.99
CA LEU A 84 27.49 -1.35 8.43
C LEU A 84 26.25 -1.36 9.34
N LEU A 85 25.97 -2.45 10.06
CA LEU A 85 24.82 -2.55 10.96
C LEU A 85 25.11 -2.02 12.37
N PHE A 86 26.32 -2.30 12.88
CA PHE A 86 26.61 -2.22 14.31
C PHE A 86 27.64 -1.16 14.71
N LYS A 87 28.54 -0.76 13.81
CA LYS A 87 29.62 0.20 14.11
C LYS A 87 29.21 1.63 13.75
N GLY A 88 28.60 1.81 12.58
CA GLY A 88 28.39 3.15 12.03
C GLY A 88 29.73 3.84 11.80
N ASP A 89 29.81 5.14 12.11
CA ASP A 89 31.05 5.93 11.95
C ASP A 89 31.92 5.98 13.23
N GLN A 90 31.61 5.19 14.26
CA GLN A 90 32.25 5.29 15.58
C GLN A 90 32.83 3.95 16.03
N ASP A 91 34.09 3.96 16.45
CA ASP A 91 34.69 2.82 17.17
C ASP A 91 34.56 3.06 18.68
N THR A 92 33.60 2.38 19.31
CA THR A 92 33.25 2.59 20.71
C THR A 92 33.54 1.33 21.53
N LYS A 93 33.76 1.48 22.84
CA LYS A 93 33.87 0.33 23.76
C LYS A 93 32.64 -0.58 23.67
N ALA A 94 31.45 0.00 23.51
CA ALA A 94 30.21 -0.76 23.34
C ALA A 94 30.23 -1.61 22.05
N TYR A 95 30.80 -1.09 20.97
CA TYR A 95 30.98 -1.85 19.73
C TYR A 95 31.98 -3.00 19.91
N GLN A 96 33.10 -2.78 20.61
CA GLN A 96 34.09 -3.83 20.86
C GLN A 96 33.52 -4.99 21.69
N GLU A 97 32.75 -4.70 22.74
CA GLU A 97 32.05 -5.72 23.53
C GLU A 97 31.01 -6.50 22.70
N LEU A 98 30.37 -5.84 21.74
CA LEU A 98 29.43 -6.47 20.81
C LEU A 98 30.14 -7.30 19.73
N TYR A 99 31.29 -6.84 19.25
CA TYR A 99 32.09 -7.47 18.20
C TYR A 99 32.44 -8.92 18.54
N GLU A 100 32.87 -9.18 19.78
CA GLU A 100 33.25 -10.53 20.24
C GLU A 100 32.09 -11.53 20.21
N ARG A 101 30.84 -11.02 20.27
CA ARG A 101 29.61 -11.82 20.24
C ARG A 101 29.08 -12.09 18.84
N ILE A 102 29.68 -11.51 17.79
CA ILE A 102 29.17 -11.64 16.42
C ILE A 102 30.06 -12.58 15.59
N VAL A 103 29.41 -13.57 14.97
CA VAL A 103 29.98 -14.35 13.86
C VAL A 103 29.26 -13.94 12.57
N PRO A 104 29.90 -13.15 11.71
CA PRO A 104 29.39 -12.87 10.37
C PRO A 104 29.82 -14.02 9.43
N PHE A 105 28.86 -14.70 8.82
CA PHE A 105 29.09 -15.83 7.93
C PHE A 105 28.57 -15.54 6.52
N HIS A 106 29.41 -15.74 5.51
CA HIS A 106 29.02 -15.45 4.13
C HIS A 106 27.94 -16.43 3.66
N SER A 107 26.84 -15.88 3.16
CA SER A 107 25.68 -16.63 2.68
C SER A 107 25.29 -16.24 1.26
N GLY A 108 24.54 -17.12 0.60
CA GLY A 108 23.91 -16.87 -0.70
C GLY A 108 22.75 -15.88 -0.64
N SER A 109 22.98 -14.63 -0.21
CA SER A 109 21.95 -13.62 0.11
C SER A 109 21.08 -13.98 1.33
N ALA A 110 20.11 -13.12 1.66
CA ALA A 110 19.24 -13.30 2.83
C ALA A 110 18.45 -14.62 2.77
N THR A 111 18.03 -15.07 1.58
CA THR A 111 17.36 -16.36 1.39
C THR A 111 18.17 -17.52 1.97
N ASN A 112 19.47 -17.56 1.67
CA ASN A 112 20.33 -18.62 2.17
C ASN A 112 20.69 -18.40 3.64
N ALA A 113 20.90 -17.17 4.10
CA ALA A 113 21.09 -16.88 5.53
C ALA A 113 19.91 -17.35 6.40
N ILE A 114 18.67 -17.09 5.95
CA ILE A 114 17.45 -17.58 6.61
C ILE A 114 17.43 -19.11 6.61
N TYR A 115 17.66 -19.74 5.46
CA TYR A 115 17.64 -21.20 5.35
C TYR A 115 18.69 -21.88 6.23
N MET A 116 19.92 -21.36 6.21
CA MET A 116 21.03 -21.81 7.04
C MET A 116 20.73 -21.65 8.53
N THR A 117 20.10 -20.54 8.93
CA THR A 117 19.63 -20.34 10.30
C THR A 117 18.61 -21.40 10.70
N LEU A 118 17.59 -21.64 9.88
CA LEU A 118 16.54 -22.62 10.17
C LEU A 118 17.10 -24.04 10.27
N LEU A 119 18.07 -24.39 9.42
CA LEU A 119 18.79 -25.66 9.49
C LEU A 119 19.63 -25.78 10.77
N LEU A 120 20.40 -24.74 11.11
CA LEU A 120 21.18 -24.72 12.33
C LEU A 120 20.27 -24.91 13.56
N VAL A 121 19.17 -24.17 13.63
CA VAL A 121 18.17 -24.30 14.70
C VAL A 121 17.60 -25.72 14.73
N LYS A 122 17.22 -26.28 13.58
CA LYS A 122 16.66 -27.63 13.50
C LYS A 122 17.65 -28.72 13.95
N GLU A 123 18.92 -28.58 13.58
CA GLU A 123 19.96 -29.56 13.88
C GLU A 123 20.48 -29.45 15.32
N THR A 124 20.44 -28.25 15.92
CA THR A 124 21.09 -27.99 17.22
C THR A 124 20.13 -27.78 18.39
N ILE A 125 18.85 -27.47 18.13
CA ILE A 125 17.85 -27.18 19.17
C ILE A 125 16.73 -28.24 19.11
N PRO A 126 16.82 -29.32 19.92
CA PRO A 126 15.92 -30.48 19.83
C PRO A 126 14.43 -30.16 20.02
N TYR A 127 14.12 -29.07 20.73
CA TYR A 127 12.76 -28.64 21.02
C TYR A 127 12.24 -27.58 20.03
N ALA A 128 13.06 -27.09 19.09
CA ALA A 128 12.60 -26.15 18.07
C ALA A 128 11.72 -26.90 17.05
N LYS A 129 10.42 -26.58 17.05
CA LYS A 129 9.43 -27.19 16.14
C LYS A 129 8.82 -26.19 15.18
N MET A 130 8.56 -24.97 15.65
CA MET A 130 7.80 -23.96 14.92
C MET A 130 8.69 -22.79 14.48
N ALA A 131 8.42 -22.27 13.29
CA ALA A 131 8.87 -20.95 12.87
C ALA A 131 7.67 -20.12 12.38
N TYR A 132 7.58 -18.87 12.85
CA TYR A 132 6.48 -17.96 12.55
C TYR A 132 6.98 -16.75 11.75
N SER A 133 6.22 -16.31 10.75
CA SER A 133 6.44 -15.02 10.06
C SER A 133 5.17 -14.16 10.08
N SER A 134 5.27 -12.89 9.69
CA SER A 134 4.11 -12.01 9.64
C SER A 134 3.04 -12.48 8.65
N ASN A 135 1.78 -12.14 8.92
CA ASN A 135 0.67 -12.20 7.98
C ASN A 135 0.17 -10.79 7.61
N PRO A 136 0.30 -10.36 6.34
CA PRO A 136 1.02 -11.06 5.27
C PRO A 136 2.54 -11.00 5.49
N GLY A 137 3.28 -11.82 4.75
CA GLY A 137 4.75 -11.87 4.80
C GLY A 137 5.35 -12.24 3.45
N TRP A 138 6.68 -12.27 3.35
CA TRP A 138 7.33 -12.71 2.13
C TRP A 138 6.97 -14.18 1.84
N ASN A 139 6.34 -14.41 0.69
CA ASN A 139 5.73 -15.68 0.28
C ASN A 139 6.67 -16.92 0.39
N ASN A 140 7.99 -16.71 0.35
CA ASN A 140 8.96 -17.79 0.38
C ASN A 140 9.28 -18.29 1.80
N TYR A 141 8.89 -17.59 2.89
CA TYR A 141 9.19 -18.04 4.26
C TYR A 141 8.65 -19.44 4.54
N LYS A 142 7.40 -19.72 4.16
CA LYS A 142 6.79 -21.04 4.30
C LYS A 142 7.64 -22.15 3.68
N ARG A 143 8.12 -21.94 2.44
CA ARG A 143 8.96 -22.90 1.72
C ARG A 143 10.29 -23.13 2.44
N LEU A 144 10.95 -22.06 2.90
CA LEU A 144 12.23 -22.15 3.60
C LEU A 144 12.08 -22.92 4.93
N VAL A 145 11.04 -22.61 5.70
CA VAL A 145 10.74 -23.24 6.99
C VAL A 145 10.44 -24.73 6.83
N THR A 146 9.52 -25.09 5.93
CA THR A 146 9.11 -26.50 5.77
C THR A 146 10.23 -27.35 5.18
N THR A 147 11.02 -26.80 4.25
CA THR A 147 12.17 -27.52 3.66
C THR A 147 13.30 -27.71 4.68
N ALA A 148 13.44 -26.80 5.64
CA ALA A 148 14.37 -26.96 6.76
C ALA A 148 13.87 -27.98 7.82
N GLY A 149 12.66 -28.52 7.69
CA GLY A 149 12.10 -29.53 8.61
C GLY A 149 11.44 -28.94 9.86
N LEU A 150 11.08 -27.65 9.84
CA LEU A 150 10.28 -26.97 10.87
C LEU A 150 8.83 -26.82 10.39
N GLN A 151 7.90 -26.70 11.33
CA GLN A 151 6.51 -26.36 11.07
C GLN A 151 6.36 -24.84 10.89
N TYR A 152 5.53 -24.43 9.93
CA TYR A 152 5.30 -23.02 9.60
C TYR A 152 4.00 -22.52 10.22
N GLY A 153 4.07 -21.37 10.89
CA GLY A 153 2.92 -20.61 11.34
C GLY A 153 3.06 -19.13 10.97
N GLU A 154 2.03 -18.34 11.29
CA GLU A 154 2.01 -16.91 11.01
C GLU A 154 1.54 -16.11 12.23
N TYR A 155 2.02 -14.88 12.40
CA TYR A 155 1.52 -13.92 13.38
C TYR A 155 0.81 -12.74 12.70
N PRO A 156 -0.26 -12.17 13.28
CA PRO A 156 -0.91 -10.97 12.75
C PRO A 156 0.07 -9.81 12.63
N TYR A 157 0.02 -9.05 11.54
CA TYR A 157 0.89 -7.89 11.35
C TYR A 157 0.19 -6.68 10.74
N PHE A 158 -0.69 -6.87 9.77
CA PHE A 158 -1.33 -5.77 9.04
C PHE A 158 -2.83 -5.70 9.33
N SER A 159 -3.33 -4.51 9.66
CA SER A 159 -4.77 -4.20 9.77
C SER A 159 -5.26 -3.63 8.44
N SER A 160 -6.23 -4.28 7.80
CA SER A 160 -6.88 -3.76 6.60
C SER A 160 -7.81 -2.58 6.90
N VAL A 161 -8.21 -2.39 8.17
CA VAL A 161 -9.04 -1.29 8.63
C VAL A 161 -8.18 -0.02 8.77
N ASP A 162 -7.10 -0.11 9.54
CA ASP A 162 -6.23 1.04 9.83
C ASP A 162 -5.15 1.29 8.77
N LYS A 163 -5.05 0.36 7.81
CA LYS A 163 -4.00 0.30 6.77
C LYS A 163 -2.62 0.56 7.37
N GLY A 164 -2.25 -0.24 8.37
CA GLY A 164 -1.01 -0.11 9.14
C GLY A 164 -0.69 -1.36 9.96
N VAL A 165 0.28 -1.27 10.86
CA VAL A 165 0.68 -2.41 11.70
C VAL A 165 -0.35 -2.64 12.82
N ASP A 166 -0.90 -3.85 12.89
CA ASP A 166 -1.70 -4.34 14.03
C ASP A 166 -0.76 -4.80 15.16
N PHE A 167 -0.23 -3.83 15.89
CA PHE A 167 0.79 -4.06 16.90
C PHE A 167 0.27 -4.84 18.11
N GLU A 168 -1.00 -4.63 18.47
CA GLU A 168 -1.63 -5.31 19.60
C GLU A 168 -1.81 -6.79 19.30
N ALA A 169 -2.39 -7.14 18.14
CA ALA A 169 -2.55 -8.55 17.75
C ALA A 169 -1.19 -9.23 17.52
N MET A 170 -0.23 -8.53 16.92
CA MET A 170 1.14 -9.02 16.76
C MET A 170 1.74 -9.40 18.12
N THR A 171 1.74 -8.49 19.09
CA THR A 171 2.36 -8.74 20.39
C THR A 171 1.60 -9.78 21.23
N ALA A 172 0.28 -9.84 21.11
CA ALA A 172 -0.52 -10.91 21.72
C ALA A 172 -0.14 -12.29 21.19
N ALA A 173 0.00 -12.44 19.87
CA ALA A 173 0.43 -13.68 19.24
C ALA A 173 1.84 -14.09 19.70
N LEU A 174 2.80 -13.18 19.69
CA LEU A 174 4.17 -13.45 20.14
C LEU A 174 4.23 -13.93 21.60
N ARG A 175 3.39 -13.37 22.49
CA ARG A 175 3.30 -13.81 23.90
C ARG A 175 2.72 -15.21 24.05
N SER A 176 1.93 -15.68 23.09
CA SER A 176 1.31 -17.01 23.13
C SER A 176 2.26 -18.14 22.72
N TYR A 177 3.32 -17.82 21.97
CA TYR A 177 4.20 -18.85 21.39
C TYR A 177 5.04 -19.57 22.43
N GLU A 178 5.32 -20.83 22.13
CA GLU A 178 6.14 -21.71 22.96
C GLU A 178 7.62 -21.32 22.87
N LYS A 179 8.33 -21.48 23.99
CA LYS A 179 9.79 -21.30 24.08
C LYS A 179 10.50 -22.12 23.01
N GLY A 180 11.49 -21.50 22.36
CA GLY A 180 12.26 -22.12 21.27
C GLY A 180 11.60 -22.04 19.90
N SER A 181 10.43 -21.40 19.77
CA SER A 181 9.88 -21.07 18.46
C SER A 181 10.73 -19.99 17.78
N VAL A 182 11.00 -20.16 16.49
CA VAL A 182 11.66 -19.13 15.67
C VAL A 182 10.63 -18.07 15.28
N VAL A 183 11.00 -16.80 15.41
CA VAL A 183 10.18 -15.68 14.92
C VAL A 183 10.98 -14.92 13.87
N ILE A 184 10.50 -14.98 12.63
CA ILE A 184 11.08 -14.31 11.48
C ILE A 184 10.53 -12.89 11.42
N LEU A 185 11.40 -11.89 11.61
CA LEU A 185 11.04 -10.48 11.75
C LEU A 185 11.71 -9.68 10.64
N GLN A 186 10.95 -8.98 9.80
CA GLN A 186 11.55 -8.08 8.79
C GLN A 186 12.03 -6.80 9.47
N GLY A 187 13.34 -6.54 9.42
CA GLY A 187 13.97 -5.47 10.20
C GLY A 187 13.71 -4.06 9.67
N CYS A 188 13.43 -3.94 8.36
CA CYS A 188 13.01 -2.71 7.71
C CYS A 188 12.37 -2.99 6.35
N CYS A 189 11.59 -2.03 5.85
CA CYS A 189 10.85 -2.07 4.59
C CYS A 189 10.04 -3.35 4.41
N HIS A 190 9.11 -3.62 5.33
CA HIS A 190 8.30 -4.84 5.34
C HIS A 190 7.74 -5.19 3.95
N ASN A 191 8.06 -6.39 3.47
CA ASN A 191 7.50 -6.98 2.26
C ASN A 191 6.39 -7.96 2.66
N PRO A 192 5.11 -7.72 2.28
CA PRO A 192 4.69 -6.86 1.16
C PRO A 192 4.17 -5.46 1.54
N THR A 193 4.02 -5.13 2.82
CA THR A 193 3.12 -4.05 3.26
C THR A 193 3.71 -2.64 3.14
N GLY A 194 5.04 -2.52 3.26
CA GLY A 194 5.75 -1.25 3.39
C GLY A 194 5.58 -0.55 4.74
N PHE A 195 4.90 -1.17 5.72
CA PHE A 195 4.75 -0.64 7.07
C PHE A 195 5.76 -1.27 8.02
N ASP A 196 6.53 -0.44 8.70
CA ASP A 196 7.51 -0.88 9.68
C ASP A 196 7.09 -0.51 11.11
N LEU A 197 7.62 -1.25 12.08
CA LEU A 197 7.51 -0.90 13.48
C LEU A 197 8.38 0.31 13.82
N THR A 198 7.89 1.14 14.73
CA THR A 198 8.69 2.23 15.33
C THR A 198 9.77 1.67 16.26
N GLU A 199 10.78 2.49 16.60
CA GLU A 199 11.84 2.09 17.53
C GLU A 199 11.29 1.62 18.89
N ALA A 200 10.29 2.33 19.43
CA ALA A 200 9.63 1.97 20.67
C ALA A 200 8.93 0.61 20.59
N GLN A 201 8.22 0.35 19.49
CA GLN A 201 7.56 -0.93 19.24
C GLN A 201 8.57 -2.08 19.10
N TRP A 202 9.71 -1.86 18.44
CA TRP A 202 10.78 -2.86 18.34
C TRP A 202 11.37 -3.24 19.70
N ARG A 203 11.53 -2.28 20.62
CA ARG A 203 11.99 -2.56 21.99
C ARG A 203 11.02 -3.49 22.74
N VAL A 204 9.72 -3.24 22.61
CA VAL A 204 8.67 -4.12 23.17
C VAL A 204 8.72 -5.52 22.54
N VAL A 205 8.87 -5.64 21.22
CA VAL A 205 8.99 -6.94 20.55
C VAL A 205 10.20 -7.72 21.03
N ARG A 206 11.37 -7.07 21.15
CA ARG A 206 12.58 -7.69 21.71
C ARG A 206 12.33 -8.21 23.12
N ASP A 207 11.70 -7.40 23.97
CA ASP A 207 11.46 -7.78 25.37
C ASP A 207 10.52 -9.00 25.46
N ILE A 208 9.46 -9.06 24.61
CA ILE A 208 8.62 -10.26 24.49
C ILE A 208 9.42 -11.48 24.03
N VAL A 209 10.29 -11.34 23.03
CA VAL A 209 11.13 -12.43 22.54
C VAL A 209 12.03 -12.98 23.64
N VAL A 210 12.63 -12.11 24.45
CA VAL A 210 13.46 -12.48 25.59
C VAL A 210 12.62 -13.20 26.66
N ASP A 211 11.51 -12.61 27.09
CA ASP A 211 10.66 -13.13 28.17
C ASP A 211 10.07 -14.50 27.83
N ARG A 212 9.71 -14.71 26.57
CA ARG A 212 9.13 -15.96 26.07
C ARG A 212 10.19 -17.00 25.66
N GLY A 213 11.47 -16.62 25.63
CA GLY A 213 12.54 -17.47 25.16
C GLY A 213 12.36 -17.89 23.70
N LEU A 214 11.90 -16.97 22.85
CA LEU A 214 11.77 -17.17 21.40
C LEU A 214 13.13 -16.94 20.73
N ILE A 215 13.29 -17.47 19.51
CA ILE A 215 14.52 -17.34 18.73
C ILE A 215 14.29 -16.29 17.63
N PRO A 216 14.84 -15.07 17.74
CA PRO A 216 14.65 -14.06 16.72
C PRO A 216 15.55 -14.32 15.50
N LEU A 217 14.93 -14.27 14.32
CA LEU A 217 15.60 -14.27 13.03
C LEU A 217 15.19 -13.00 12.27
N LEU A 218 16.07 -12.00 12.22
CA LEU A 218 15.81 -10.75 11.53
C LEU A 218 16.16 -10.87 10.04
N ASP A 219 15.24 -10.50 9.16
CA ASP A 219 15.46 -10.38 7.71
C ASP A 219 15.68 -8.91 7.34
N ILE A 220 16.89 -8.58 6.89
CA ILE A 220 17.31 -7.23 6.52
C ILE A 220 17.72 -7.23 5.04
N ALA A 221 16.72 -7.25 4.16
CA ALA A 221 16.91 -7.30 2.71
C ALA A 221 16.97 -5.93 2.03
N TYR A 222 16.56 -4.86 2.74
CA TYR A 222 16.30 -3.52 2.19
C TYR A 222 17.04 -2.40 2.93
N LEU A 223 18.14 -2.72 3.62
CA LEU A 223 18.91 -1.73 4.40
C LEU A 223 19.27 -0.48 3.56
N GLY A 224 18.82 0.70 4.01
CA GLY A 224 19.00 1.99 3.34
C GLY A 224 17.86 2.39 2.41
N LEU A 225 16.95 1.48 2.04
CA LEU A 225 15.85 1.72 1.11
C LEU A 225 14.56 2.20 1.78
N GLY A 226 14.54 2.32 3.11
CA GLY A 226 13.43 2.86 3.88
C GLY A 226 13.56 4.37 4.00
N THR A 227 14.58 4.82 4.74
CA THR A 227 14.82 6.25 5.00
C THR A 227 15.88 6.89 4.09
N GLY A 228 16.55 6.12 3.24
CA GLY A 228 17.74 6.59 2.50
C GLY A 228 19.02 6.57 3.34
N ASP A 229 18.98 5.94 4.52
CA ASP A 229 20.07 5.92 5.50
C ASP A 229 20.17 4.53 6.12
N VAL A 230 21.30 3.86 5.87
CA VAL A 230 21.58 2.50 6.36
C VAL A 230 21.63 2.42 7.89
N TRP A 231 22.05 3.48 8.57
CA TRP A 231 22.08 3.52 10.02
C TRP A 231 20.65 3.52 10.55
N LYS A 232 19.81 4.44 10.08
CA LYS A 232 18.40 4.51 10.49
C LYS A 232 17.66 3.22 10.19
N ASP A 233 17.77 2.66 8.99
CA ASP A 233 17.07 1.41 8.64
C ASP A 233 17.58 0.17 9.41
N GLY A 234 18.77 0.24 10.03
CA GLY A 234 19.39 -0.88 10.74
C GLY A 234 19.07 -0.97 12.24
N PHE A 235 18.23 -0.08 12.80
CA PHE A 235 18.10 0.02 14.26
C PHE A 235 17.51 -1.25 14.91
N ALA A 236 16.66 -2.02 14.21
CA ALA A 236 16.11 -3.26 14.73
C ALA A 236 17.20 -4.27 15.13
N ALA A 237 18.24 -4.44 14.29
CA ALA A 237 19.40 -5.27 14.62
C ALA A 237 20.10 -4.81 15.90
N ARG A 238 20.28 -3.50 16.05
CA ARG A 238 20.95 -2.92 17.21
C ARG A 238 20.12 -3.05 18.49
N ILE A 239 18.80 -2.84 18.41
CA ILE A 239 17.88 -3.03 19.56
C ILE A 239 18.01 -4.44 20.13
N PHE A 240 18.03 -5.46 19.28
CA PHE A 240 18.21 -6.84 19.71
C PHE A 240 19.61 -7.10 20.28
N ALA A 241 20.64 -6.50 19.69
CA ALA A 241 22.03 -6.60 20.15
C ALA A 241 22.29 -5.96 21.54
N GLU A 242 21.46 -5.01 21.98
CA GLU A 242 21.56 -4.38 23.32
C GLU A 242 21.43 -5.40 24.47
N LYS A 243 20.75 -6.54 24.24
CA LYS A 243 20.54 -7.57 25.24
C LYS A 243 21.57 -8.70 25.10
N ASP A 244 21.88 -9.34 26.22
CA ASP A 244 22.72 -10.53 26.24
C ASP A 244 21.90 -11.76 25.84
N MET A 245 21.72 -11.93 24.53
CA MET A 245 20.84 -12.92 23.93
C MET A 245 21.39 -13.44 22.60
N ASP A 246 20.81 -14.54 22.14
CA ASP A 246 21.11 -15.14 20.84
C ASP A 246 20.18 -14.55 19.77
N VAL A 247 20.74 -14.12 18.64
CA VAL A 247 19.99 -13.47 17.55
C VAL A 247 20.60 -13.87 16.21
N PHE A 248 19.75 -14.20 15.24
CA PHE A 248 20.17 -14.41 13.86
C PHE A 248 19.74 -13.24 13.00
N ILE A 249 20.59 -12.80 12.08
CA ILE A 249 20.29 -11.73 11.15
C ILE A 249 20.71 -12.13 9.74
N ALA A 250 19.76 -12.11 8.82
CA ALA A 250 19.95 -12.34 7.40
C ALA A 250 20.03 -11.00 6.67
N GLN A 251 21.24 -10.58 6.30
CA GLN A 251 21.47 -9.33 5.57
C GLN A 251 21.66 -9.61 4.08
N SER A 252 20.89 -8.94 3.22
CA SER A 252 21.03 -9.05 1.75
C SER A 252 21.54 -7.77 1.13
N PHE A 253 22.39 -7.90 0.11
CA PHE A 253 22.84 -6.78 -0.72
C PHE A 253 22.21 -6.77 -2.12
N SER A 254 21.24 -7.64 -2.39
CA SER A 254 20.63 -7.75 -3.71
C SER A 254 19.95 -6.45 -4.16
N LYS A 255 19.29 -5.73 -3.24
CA LYS A 255 18.46 -4.56 -3.57
C LYS A 255 19.24 -3.27 -3.40
N ASN A 256 19.85 -3.07 -2.23
CA ASN A 256 20.55 -1.83 -1.91
C ASN A 256 21.85 -1.62 -2.72
N MET A 257 22.48 -2.67 -3.28
CA MET A 257 23.58 -2.54 -4.23
C MET A 257 23.19 -2.85 -5.68
N SER A 258 21.91 -3.15 -5.94
CA SER A 258 21.41 -3.54 -7.27
C SER A 258 22.16 -4.72 -7.92
N VAL A 259 22.57 -5.70 -7.10
CA VAL A 259 23.30 -6.92 -7.51
C VAL A 259 22.48 -8.18 -7.23
N TYR A 260 21.27 -8.24 -7.81
CA TYR A 260 20.29 -9.30 -7.54
C TYR A 260 20.82 -10.72 -7.81
N SER A 261 21.48 -10.92 -8.94
CA SER A 261 21.92 -12.23 -9.44
C SER A 261 23.26 -12.70 -8.90
N THR A 262 24.03 -11.85 -8.21
CA THR A 262 25.32 -12.25 -7.62
C THR A 262 25.15 -13.08 -6.35
N ARG A 263 23.93 -13.07 -5.79
CA ARG A 263 23.50 -13.87 -4.63
C ARG A 263 24.40 -13.70 -3.40
N ILE A 264 24.67 -12.46 -3.02
CA ILE A 264 25.51 -12.14 -1.85
C ILE A 264 24.69 -11.64 -0.65
N GLY A 265 25.15 -12.02 0.54
CA GLY A 265 24.58 -11.61 1.82
C GLY A 265 25.34 -12.22 3.00
N ILE A 266 25.05 -11.77 4.22
CA ILE A 266 25.70 -12.26 5.42
C ILE A 266 24.65 -12.77 6.42
N MET A 267 24.93 -13.93 7.00
CA MET A 267 24.27 -14.44 8.19
C MET A 267 25.06 -13.99 9.41
N HIS A 268 24.54 -13.06 10.20
CA HIS A 268 25.13 -12.70 11.48
C HIS A 268 24.52 -13.56 12.57
N CYS A 269 25.37 -14.27 13.31
CA CYS A 269 24.98 -14.97 14.52
C CYS A 269 25.51 -14.18 15.72
N LEU A 270 24.60 -13.60 16.48
CA LEU A 270 24.88 -13.03 17.78
C LEU A 270 24.60 -14.09 18.83
N PHE A 271 25.48 -14.22 19.80
CA PHE A 271 25.30 -15.15 20.92
C PHE A 271 25.54 -14.46 22.26
N LYS A 272 25.10 -15.11 23.33
CA LYS A 272 25.35 -14.65 24.71
C LYS A 272 26.84 -14.61 25.07
N ARG A 273 27.22 -13.71 25.97
CA ARG A 273 28.63 -13.50 26.37
C ARG A 273 29.30 -14.77 26.91
N ASP A 274 28.56 -15.61 27.62
CA ASP A 274 29.09 -16.88 28.16
C ASP A 274 29.48 -17.88 27.06
N PHE A 275 29.01 -17.70 25.84
CA PHE A 275 29.37 -18.52 24.68
C PHE A 275 30.62 -18.03 23.93
N ILE A 276 31.19 -16.86 24.27
CA ILE A 276 32.41 -16.32 23.61
C ILE A 276 33.56 -17.36 23.54
N PRO A 277 33.91 -18.11 24.60
CA PRO A 277 34.97 -19.12 24.52
C PRO A 277 34.68 -20.27 23.53
N LYS A 278 33.40 -20.46 23.16
CA LYS A 278 32.94 -21.50 22.21
C LYS A 278 32.64 -20.94 20.82
N ARG A 279 32.95 -19.68 20.53
CA ARG A 279 32.72 -19.03 19.24
C ARG A 279 33.20 -19.86 18.04
N GLN A 280 34.36 -20.49 18.15
CA GLN A 280 34.91 -21.31 17.06
C GLN A 280 34.05 -22.55 16.75
N LEU A 281 33.38 -23.11 17.75
CA LEU A 281 32.45 -24.24 17.56
C LEU A 281 31.27 -23.84 16.66
N LEU A 282 30.71 -22.64 16.88
CA LEU A 282 29.65 -22.12 16.02
C LEU A 282 30.12 -21.95 14.57
N ILE A 283 31.33 -21.40 14.37
CA ILE A 283 31.92 -21.25 13.03
C ILE A 283 32.02 -22.63 12.34
N SER A 284 32.57 -23.64 13.03
CA SER A 284 32.71 -24.99 12.45
C SER A 284 31.36 -25.64 12.11
N TYR A 285 30.31 -25.40 12.90
CA TYR A 285 28.95 -25.84 12.55
C TYR A 285 28.40 -25.12 11.32
N LEU A 286 28.59 -23.80 11.21
CA LEU A 286 28.16 -23.03 10.04
C LEU A 286 28.91 -23.49 8.77
N GLU A 287 30.21 -23.76 8.88
CA GLU A 287 31.03 -24.31 7.79
C GLU A 287 30.54 -25.69 7.36
N LEU A 288 30.21 -26.57 8.32
CA LEU A 288 29.66 -27.90 8.05
C LEU A 288 28.32 -27.81 7.29
N ILE A 289 27.38 -27.01 7.78
CA ILE A 289 26.08 -26.82 7.13
C ILE A 289 26.27 -26.18 5.75
N GLY A 290 27.16 -25.19 5.62
CA GLY A 290 27.38 -24.47 4.36
C GLY A 290 28.00 -25.37 3.30
N ARG A 291 28.99 -26.17 3.70
CA ARG A 291 29.68 -27.13 2.82
C ARG A 291 28.72 -28.11 2.17
N GLY A 292 27.76 -28.64 2.94
CA GLY A 292 26.75 -29.58 2.43
C GLY A 292 25.64 -28.96 1.59
N ARG A 293 25.55 -27.63 1.50
CA ARG A 293 24.40 -26.92 0.87
C ARG A 293 24.81 -26.20 -0.41
N PHE A 294 25.93 -25.49 -0.39
CA PHE A 294 26.38 -24.69 -1.53
C PHE A 294 27.90 -24.80 -1.78
N GLY A 295 28.60 -25.69 -1.07
CA GLY A 295 30.03 -25.93 -1.25
C GLY A 295 30.89 -24.81 -0.67
N SER A 296 30.92 -23.65 -1.33
CA SER A 296 31.60 -22.43 -0.92
C SER A 296 30.82 -21.20 -1.40
N ALA A 297 30.91 -20.09 -0.68
CA ALA A 297 30.24 -18.85 -1.08
C ALA A 297 30.86 -18.24 -2.36
N THR A 298 30.12 -17.36 -3.04
CA THR A 298 30.53 -16.78 -4.34
C THR A 298 31.52 -15.64 -4.15
N ARG A 299 32.67 -15.67 -4.85
CA ARG A 299 33.70 -14.63 -4.74
C ARG A 299 33.32 -13.33 -5.42
N HIS A 300 33.02 -13.38 -6.72
CA HIS A 300 32.84 -12.19 -7.57
C HIS A 300 31.90 -11.12 -6.98
N GLY A 301 30.74 -11.52 -6.47
CA GLY A 301 29.80 -10.59 -5.85
C GLY A 301 30.32 -10.00 -4.53
N ALA A 302 31.04 -10.80 -3.73
CA ALA A 302 31.57 -10.38 -2.45
C ALA A 302 32.71 -9.38 -2.62
N GLU A 303 33.57 -9.57 -3.63
CA GLU A 303 34.60 -8.59 -4.00
C GLU A 303 33.98 -7.25 -4.40
N ILE A 304 32.91 -7.28 -5.20
CA ILE A 304 32.15 -6.06 -5.55
C ILE A 304 31.68 -5.34 -4.28
N ALA A 305 31.00 -6.04 -3.38
CA ALA A 305 30.45 -5.44 -2.18
C ALA A 305 31.54 -4.98 -1.20
N TYR A 306 32.61 -5.77 -1.05
CA TYR A 306 33.76 -5.43 -0.23
C TYR A 306 34.43 -4.14 -0.71
N ARG A 307 34.86 -4.09 -1.99
CA ARG A 307 35.53 -2.91 -2.56
C ARG A 307 34.64 -1.66 -2.54
N ILE A 308 33.31 -1.81 -2.67
CA ILE A 308 32.36 -0.70 -2.49
C ILE A 308 32.37 -0.20 -1.04
N MET A 309 32.24 -1.09 -0.06
CA MET A 309 32.10 -0.70 1.34
C MET A 309 33.42 -0.21 1.97
N SER A 310 34.56 -0.79 1.58
CA SER A 310 35.87 -0.50 2.13
C SER A 310 36.56 0.72 1.50
N THR A 311 36.13 1.14 0.30
CA THR A 311 36.69 2.32 -0.38
C THR A 311 35.80 3.54 -0.12
N PRO A 312 36.27 4.59 0.59
CA PRO A 312 35.42 5.71 1.03
C PRO A 312 34.66 6.42 -0.10
N SER A 313 35.29 6.65 -1.25
CA SER A 313 34.67 7.31 -2.40
C SER A 313 33.56 6.45 -3.03
N LEU A 314 33.78 5.14 -3.15
CA LEU A 314 32.79 4.19 -3.67
C LEU A 314 31.64 3.98 -2.69
N ARG A 315 31.93 3.92 -1.39
CA ARG A 315 30.93 3.82 -0.32
C ARG A 315 30.01 5.04 -0.35
N LYS A 316 30.58 6.25 -0.43
CA LYS A 316 29.81 7.48 -0.56
C LYS A 316 28.94 7.46 -1.83
N LEU A 317 29.51 7.12 -2.98
CA LEU A 317 28.77 7.04 -4.24
C LEU A 317 27.59 6.06 -4.15
N TRP A 318 27.82 4.88 -3.56
CA TRP A 318 26.78 3.88 -3.34
C TRP A 318 25.66 4.39 -2.43
N LEU A 319 25.99 5.01 -1.29
CA LEU A 319 24.99 5.56 -0.37
C LEU A 319 24.20 6.72 -1.02
N ASP A 320 24.86 7.58 -1.81
CA ASP A 320 24.18 8.62 -2.60
C ASP A 320 23.21 8.00 -3.63
N GLU A 321 23.58 6.89 -4.27
CA GLU A 321 22.70 6.16 -5.20
C GLU A 321 21.51 5.50 -4.49
N VAL A 322 21.72 4.90 -3.30
CA VAL A 322 20.65 4.37 -2.45
C VAL A 322 19.66 5.48 -2.09
N LYS A 323 20.17 6.65 -1.66
CA LYS A 323 19.33 7.81 -1.36
C LYS A 323 18.55 8.29 -2.58
N GLN A 324 19.17 8.35 -3.76
CA GLN A 324 18.48 8.70 -5.01
C GLN A 324 17.33 7.73 -5.34
N VAL A 325 17.51 6.43 -5.07
CA VAL A 325 16.43 5.45 -5.20
C VAL A 325 15.27 5.79 -4.26
N VAL A 326 15.56 6.02 -2.97
CA VAL A 326 14.51 6.32 -1.98
C VAL A 326 13.77 7.61 -2.32
N ASP A 327 14.49 8.68 -2.64
CA ASP A 327 13.89 9.98 -2.98
C ASP A 327 12.95 9.84 -4.19
N ARG A 328 13.34 9.05 -5.20
CA ARG A 328 12.46 8.75 -6.35
C ARG A 328 11.24 7.92 -5.95
N LEU A 329 11.42 6.82 -5.19
CA LEU A 329 10.30 5.97 -4.79
C LEU A 329 9.29 6.74 -3.92
N HIS A 330 9.77 7.62 -3.05
CA HIS A 330 8.94 8.51 -2.27
C HIS A 330 8.17 9.51 -3.15
N GLY A 331 8.86 10.14 -4.12
CA GLY A 331 8.21 11.00 -5.11
C GLY A 331 7.11 10.27 -5.89
N LEU A 332 7.35 9.04 -6.34
CA LEU A 332 6.35 8.21 -7.04
C LEU A 332 5.14 7.90 -6.16
N ARG A 333 5.32 7.68 -4.85
CA ARG A 333 4.21 7.45 -3.91
C ARG A 333 3.34 8.69 -3.73
N ILE A 334 3.97 9.86 -3.58
CA ILE A 334 3.27 11.14 -3.51
C ILE A 334 2.46 11.33 -4.79
N THR A 335 3.09 11.23 -5.96
CA THR A 335 2.40 11.43 -7.24
C THR A 335 1.31 10.39 -7.48
N LEU A 336 1.53 9.13 -7.11
CA LEU A 336 0.52 8.08 -7.22
C LEU A 336 -0.71 8.42 -6.37
N ARG A 337 -0.49 8.78 -5.09
CA ARG A 337 -1.57 9.19 -4.19
C ARG A 337 -2.32 10.40 -4.74
N GLU A 338 -1.60 11.48 -5.09
CA GLU A 338 -2.19 12.72 -5.61
C GLU A 338 -3.04 12.44 -6.86
N LYS A 339 -2.57 11.58 -7.77
CA LYS A 339 -3.32 11.22 -8.98
C LYS A 339 -4.53 10.34 -8.68
N LEU A 340 -4.43 9.36 -7.79
CA LEU A 340 -5.56 8.53 -7.35
C LEU A 340 -6.64 9.40 -6.69
N GLU A 341 -6.24 10.32 -5.82
CA GLU A 341 -7.14 11.26 -5.12
C GLU A 341 -7.76 12.27 -6.10
N ALA A 342 -6.97 12.84 -7.02
CA ALA A 342 -7.46 13.76 -8.05
C ALA A 342 -8.46 13.09 -9.00
N LYS A 343 -8.26 11.81 -9.32
CA LYS A 343 -9.18 10.98 -10.10
C LYS A 343 -10.34 10.40 -9.27
N LYS A 344 -10.39 10.69 -7.97
CA LYS A 344 -11.39 10.16 -7.02
C LYS A 344 -11.53 8.65 -7.10
N VAL A 345 -10.42 7.92 -7.29
CA VAL A 345 -10.47 6.46 -7.24
C VAL A 345 -10.99 6.07 -5.85
N PRO A 346 -12.04 5.24 -5.74
CA PRO A 346 -12.68 4.97 -4.46
C PRO A 346 -11.72 4.44 -3.39
N GLY A 347 -11.84 4.95 -2.16
CA GLY A 347 -11.04 4.56 -1.00
C GLY A 347 -10.09 5.67 -0.52
N LYS A 348 -9.54 5.48 0.69
CA LYS A 348 -8.50 6.36 1.26
C LYS A 348 -7.11 5.92 0.79
N TRP A 349 -6.30 6.85 0.29
CA TRP A 349 -4.98 6.58 -0.33
C TRP A 349 -3.77 7.14 0.45
N ASP A 350 -4.01 7.76 1.61
CA ASP A 350 -2.98 8.34 2.49
C ASP A 350 -1.90 7.32 2.91
N HIS A 351 -2.32 6.07 3.11
CA HIS A 351 -1.46 4.94 3.44
C HIS A 351 -0.32 4.72 2.44
N ILE A 352 -0.47 5.03 1.15
CA ILE A 352 0.58 4.89 0.12
C ILE A 352 1.82 5.71 0.47
N THR A 353 1.62 6.92 1.00
CA THR A 353 2.71 7.84 1.39
C THR A 353 3.32 7.53 2.76
N ARG A 354 2.63 6.74 3.59
CA ARG A 354 3.13 6.25 4.89
C ARG A 354 4.00 5.00 4.76
N GLN A 355 3.86 4.29 3.64
CA GLN A 355 4.64 3.09 3.33
C GLN A 355 6.05 3.45 2.84
N ILE A 356 7.02 2.60 3.18
CA ILE A 356 8.43 2.74 2.81
C ILE A 356 8.93 1.54 2.02
N GLY A 357 10.15 1.64 1.48
CA GLY A 357 10.77 0.58 0.70
C GLY A 357 10.28 0.49 -0.74
N MET A 358 10.43 -0.69 -1.33
CA MET A 358 10.19 -0.91 -2.77
C MET A 358 8.72 -1.15 -3.15
N PHE A 359 7.86 -1.46 -2.18
CA PHE A 359 6.50 -1.92 -2.44
C PHE A 359 5.44 -0.96 -1.90
N ALA A 360 4.32 -0.87 -2.59
CA ALA A 360 3.10 -0.28 -2.08
C ALA A 360 2.02 -1.36 -1.98
N TYR A 361 1.29 -1.34 -0.88
CA TYR A 361 0.10 -2.17 -0.70
C TYR A 361 -1.13 -1.30 -0.94
N LEU A 362 -1.82 -1.48 -2.07
CA LEU A 362 -2.98 -0.64 -2.44
C LEU A 362 -4.25 -1.03 -1.68
N GLY A 363 -4.36 -2.29 -1.25
CA GLY A 363 -5.54 -2.83 -0.59
C GLY A 363 -6.77 -2.92 -1.49
N ILE A 364 -6.60 -3.02 -2.82
CA ILE A 364 -7.71 -3.26 -3.74
C ILE A 364 -8.03 -4.77 -3.78
N PRO A 365 -9.29 -5.18 -4.01
CA PRO A 365 -9.64 -6.59 -3.98
C PRO A 365 -9.07 -7.35 -5.19
N LYS A 366 -8.94 -8.67 -5.05
CA LYS A 366 -8.25 -9.54 -6.01
C LYS A 366 -8.85 -9.45 -7.42
N ASP A 367 -10.16 -9.30 -7.54
CA ASP A 367 -10.86 -9.15 -8.81
C ASP A 367 -10.45 -7.86 -9.53
N ALA A 368 -10.26 -6.75 -8.80
CA ALA A 368 -9.70 -5.51 -9.35
C ALA A 368 -8.26 -5.72 -9.85
N VAL A 369 -7.43 -6.44 -9.09
CA VAL A 369 -6.07 -6.82 -9.53
C VAL A 369 -6.10 -7.68 -10.79
N ASP A 370 -6.96 -8.70 -10.83
CA ASP A 370 -7.07 -9.59 -11.99
C ASP A 370 -7.48 -8.82 -13.24
N ARG A 371 -8.35 -7.81 -13.09
CA ARG A 371 -8.79 -6.92 -14.18
C ARG A 371 -7.69 -5.98 -14.69
N LEU A 372 -6.92 -5.37 -13.77
CA LEU A 372 -5.74 -4.59 -14.14
C LEU A 372 -4.83 -5.40 -15.07
N ARG A 373 -4.68 -6.70 -14.79
CA ARG A 373 -3.92 -7.60 -15.65
C ARG A 373 -4.62 -7.94 -16.97
N THR A 374 -5.86 -8.40 -16.95
CA THR A 374 -6.52 -8.92 -18.17
C THR A 374 -6.93 -7.84 -19.14
N ASP A 375 -7.34 -6.68 -18.64
CA ASP A 375 -7.99 -5.65 -19.45
C ASP A 375 -7.04 -4.49 -19.75
N TYR A 376 -6.06 -4.26 -18.87
CA TYR A 376 -5.15 -3.11 -18.95
C TYR A 376 -3.68 -3.52 -19.04
N HIS A 377 -3.36 -4.81 -19.08
CA HIS A 377 -1.98 -5.29 -19.20
C HIS A 377 -1.05 -4.79 -18.06
N ILE A 378 -1.62 -4.61 -16.85
CA ILE A 378 -0.90 -4.20 -15.65
C ILE A 378 -0.69 -5.42 -14.74
N TYR A 379 0.56 -5.81 -14.58
CA TYR A 379 0.96 -7.01 -13.86
C TYR A 379 1.42 -6.66 -12.45
N MET A 380 0.61 -7.01 -11.46
CA MET A 380 0.89 -6.83 -10.04
C MET A 380 0.53 -8.10 -9.24
N MET A 381 0.86 -8.15 -7.96
CA MET A 381 0.58 -9.33 -7.15
C MET A 381 -0.91 -9.38 -6.75
N ALA A 382 -1.45 -10.60 -6.69
CA ALA A 382 -2.86 -10.86 -6.39
C ALA A 382 -3.31 -10.35 -5.01
N ASP A 383 -2.37 -10.14 -4.09
CA ASP A 383 -2.59 -9.54 -2.78
C ASP A 383 -2.62 -8.01 -2.82
N SER A 384 -2.66 -7.39 -4.00
CA SER A 384 -2.61 -5.94 -4.18
C SER A 384 -1.25 -5.26 -3.95
N ARG A 385 -0.15 -6.04 -3.82
CA ARG A 385 1.20 -5.48 -3.76
C ARG A 385 1.68 -4.98 -5.14
N VAL A 386 2.10 -3.72 -5.19
CA VAL A 386 2.71 -3.04 -6.34
C VAL A 386 4.19 -2.78 -6.04
N SER A 387 5.07 -3.11 -6.97
CA SER A 387 6.44 -2.61 -6.98
C SER A 387 6.44 -1.16 -7.43
N VAL A 388 6.58 -0.21 -6.51
CA VAL A 388 6.63 1.23 -6.85
C VAL A 388 7.78 1.52 -7.80
N ALA A 389 8.85 0.73 -7.72
CA ALA A 389 9.99 0.85 -8.61
C ALA A 389 9.66 0.59 -10.09
N GLY A 390 8.56 -0.12 -10.40
CA GLY A 390 8.07 -0.33 -11.77
C GLY A 390 7.25 0.84 -12.32
N LEU A 391 6.84 1.78 -11.47
CA LEU A 391 6.17 3.02 -11.88
C LEU A 391 7.19 4.08 -12.30
N ASN A 392 6.79 4.93 -13.24
CA ASN A 392 7.54 6.06 -13.76
C ASN A 392 6.59 7.08 -14.40
N ARG A 393 7.11 8.27 -14.75
CA ARG A 393 6.33 9.35 -15.38
C ARG A 393 5.61 8.92 -16.66
N GLY A 394 6.16 7.96 -17.40
CA GLY A 394 5.59 7.49 -18.66
C GLY A 394 4.43 6.51 -18.51
N ASN A 395 4.26 5.88 -17.35
CA ASN A 395 3.23 4.85 -17.14
C ASN A 395 2.27 5.12 -15.98
N LEU A 396 2.59 6.08 -15.11
CA LEU A 396 1.80 6.35 -13.91
C LEU A 396 0.38 6.83 -14.22
N ASP A 397 0.20 7.64 -15.26
CA ASP A 397 -1.13 8.11 -15.68
C ASP A 397 -2.01 6.95 -16.12
N TYR A 398 -1.50 6.10 -17.00
CA TYR A 398 -2.21 4.90 -17.45
C TYR A 398 -2.51 3.95 -16.29
N PHE A 399 -1.57 3.79 -15.35
CA PHE A 399 -1.80 2.99 -14.14
C PHE A 399 -3.00 3.51 -13.34
N VAL A 400 -3.04 4.82 -13.07
CA VAL A 400 -4.11 5.45 -12.31
C VAL A 400 -5.44 5.39 -13.06
N GLU A 401 -5.46 5.68 -14.35
CA GLU A 401 -6.68 5.59 -15.18
C GLU A 401 -7.25 4.17 -15.20
N SER A 402 -6.37 3.17 -15.26
CA SER A 402 -6.78 1.75 -15.23
C SER A 402 -7.31 1.31 -13.86
N THR A 403 -6.95 2.02 -12.78
CA THR A 403 -7.48 1.79 -11.43
C THR A 403 -8.85 2.43 -11.19
N GLU A 404 -9.38 3.23 -12.13
CA GLU A 404 -10.74 3.78 -12.01
C GLU A 404 -11.78 2.67 -11.85
N ALA A 405 -12.66 2.81 -10.85
CA ALA A 405 -13.65 1.80 -10.50
C ALA A 405 -14.58 1.52 -11.68
N THR A 406 -14.46 0.31 -12.24
CA THR A 406 -15.45 -0.24 -13.16
C THR A 406 -16.37 -1.15 -12.37
N VAL A 407 -17.66 -0.88 -12.45
CA VAL A 407 -18.68 -1.67 -11.77
C VAL A 407 -19.19 -2.72 -12.74
N ASN A 408 -19.05 -3.99 -12.38
CA ASN A 408 -19.62 -5.07 -13.16
C ASN A 408 -21.14 -5.06 -12.98
N VAL A 409 -21.87 -5.08 -14.08
CA VAL A 409 -23.32 -5.12 -14.04
C VAL A 409 -23.82 -6.32 -14.83
N LEU A 410 -24.80 -7.00 -14.26
CA LEU A 410 -25.49 -8.13 -14.87
C LEU A 410 -26.71 -7.62 -15.64
N SER A 411 -27.07 -8.29 -16.73
CA SER A 411 -28.36 -8.02 -17.36
C SER A 411 -29.49 -8.37 -16.40
N TRP A 412 -30.44 -7.47 -16.24
CA TRP A 412 -31.64 -7.74 -15.44
C TRP A 412 -32.45 -8.87 -16.12
N PRO A 413 -32.67 -10.02 -15.46
CA PRO A 413 -33.38 -11.14 -16.06
C PRO A 413 -34.83 -10.77 -16.43
N LYS A 414 -35.32 -11.31 -17.55
CA LYS A 414 -36.72 -11.10 -17.98
C LYS A 414 -37.67 -11.66 -16.91
N PHE A 415 -38.76 -10.93 -16.66
CA PHE A 415 -39.84 -11.29 -15.74
C PHE A 415 -39.47 -11.39 -14.25
N VAL A 416 -38.26 -10.98 -13.85
CA VAL A 416 -37.85 -10.94 -12.44
C VAL A 416 -38.19 -9.57 -11.83
N GLN A 417 -38.97 -9.58 -10.75
CA GLN A 417 -39.32 -8.37 -9.99
C GLN A 417 -38.14 -7.89 -9.11
N LYS A 418 -38.19 -6.62 -8.67
CA LYS A 418 -37.10 -5.97 -7.90
C LYS A 418 -36.81 -6.70 -6.59
N GLU A 419 -37.87 -7.18 -5.95
CA GLU A 419 -37.86 -7.85 -4.65
C GLU A 419 -37.02 -9.14 -4.68
N HIS A 420 -37.09 -9.87 -5.79
CA HIS A 420 -36.29 -11.08 -6.00
C HIS A 420 -34.80 -10.77 -6.25
N LEU A 421 -34.50 -9.63 -6.89
CA LEU A 421 -33.12 -9.18 -7.06
C LEU A 421 -32.51 -8.78 -5.72
N TRP A 422 -33.25 -8.05 -4.89
CA TRP A 422 -32.80 -7.69 -3.54
C TRP A 422 -32.53 -8.93 -2.69
N ALA A 423 -33.42 -9.92 -2.72
CA ALA A 423 -33.22 -11.20 -2.03
C ALA A 423 -31.97 -11.97 -2.51
N SER A 424 -31.46 -11.65 -3.70
CA SER A 424 -30.25 -12.23 -4.29
C SER A 424 -29.00 -11.34 -4.13
N ASN A 425 -29.03 -10.34 -3.25
CA ASN A 425 -27.96 -9.35 -3.05
C ASN A 425 -27.60 -8.55 -4.31
N LEU A 426 -28.61 -8.24 -5.13
CA LEU A 426 -28.48 -7.43 -6.33
C LEU A 426 -29.30 -6.14 -6.22
N VAL A 427 -28.67 -5.01 -6.54
CA VAL A 427 -29.30 -3.71 -6.71
C VAL A 427 -29.86 -3.61 -8.13
N PRO A 428 -31.19 -3.46 -8.31
CA PRO A 428 -31.76 -3.19 -9.61
C PRO A 428 -31.37 -1.79 -10.10
N ALA A 429 -30.97 -1.68 -11.35
CA ALA A 429 -30.58 -0.41 -11.95
C ALA A 429 -30.99 -0.30 -13.43
N ILE A 430 -30.99 0.91 -13.95
CA ILE A 430 -31.18 1.17 -15.39
C ILE A 430 -30.15 2.15 -15.90
N ILE A 431 -29.79 2.00 -17.17
CA ILE A 431 -28.96 2.97 -17.90
C ILE A 431 -29.84 3.65 -18.95
N THR A 432 -29.79 4.99 -18.95
CA THR A 432 -30.59 5.87 -19.81
C THR A 432 -29.70 6.94 -20.46
N ALA A 433 -30.30 7.83 -21.26
CA ALA A 433 -29.63 8.86 -22.06
C ALA A 433 -28.71 8.31 -23.17
N HIS A 434 -28.61 9.06 -24.27
CA HIS A 434 -27.70 8.84 -25.41
C HIS A 434 -27.58 7.38 -25.90
N GLY A 435 -28.69 6.64 -25.92
CA GLY A 435 -28.73 5.24 -26.33
C GLY A 435 -29.98 4.49 -25.81
N PRO A 436 -30.14 3.21 -26.15
CA PRO A 436 -31.29 2.41 -25.72
C PRO A 436 -31.28 2.22 -24.19
N LEU A 437 -32.47 2.16 -23.58
CA LEU A 437 -32.59 1.87 -22.15
C LEU A 437 -32.09 0.44 -21.88
N LYS A 438 -31.11 0.29 -20.98
CA LYS A 438 -30.62 -1.02 -20.53
C LYS A 438 -31.10 -1.25 -19.09
N LYS A 439 -31.74 -2.39 -18.83
CA LYS A 439 -32.04 -2.85 -17.47
C LYS A 439 -30.90 -3.72 -16.98
N ILE A 440 -30.31 -3.34 -15.86
CA ILE A 440 -29.13 -3.99 -15.29
C ILE A 440 -29.37 -4.28 -13.80
N CYS A 441 -28.51 -5.09 -13.22
CA CYS A 441 -28.45 -5.28 -11.79
C CYS A 441 -27.00 -5.38 -11.34
N ILE A 442 -26.70 -4.90 -10.13
CA ILE A 442 -25.34 -4.71 -9.63
C ILE A 442 -25.22 -5.44 -8.30
N LYS A 443 -24.13 -6.17 -8.06
CA LYS A 443 -23.94 -6.83 -6.77
C LYS A 443 -23.75 -5.81 -5.67
N ASN A 444 -24.34 -6.07 -4.50
CA ASN A 444 -24.16 -5.23 -3.33
C ASN A 444 -22.66 -5.04 -3.00
N SER A 445 -21.87 -6.11 -3.12
CA SER A 445 -20.40 -6.08 -2.91
C SER A 445 -19.66 -5.07 -3.77
N ASP A 446 -20.19 -4.74 -4.96
CA ASP A 446 -19.48 -3.94 -5.96
C ASP A 446 -19.89 -2.46 -5.86
N ILE A 447 -21.10 -2.17 -5.42
CA ILE A 447 -21.68 -0.81 -5.42
C ILE A 447 -21.84 -0.21 -4.02
N PHE A 448 -22.03 -1.02 -2.97
CA PHE A 448 -22.19 -0.50 -1.61
C PHE A 448 -20.93 0.19 -1.08
N PRO A 449 -19.70 -0.35 -1.32
CA PRO A 449 -18.48 0.36 -0.92
C PRO A 449 -18.29 1.71 -1.63
N LEU A 450 -18.99 1.94 -2.73
CA LEU A 450 -18.97 3.22 -3.46
C LEU A 450 -20.06 4.17 -2.97
N ALA A 451 -21.20 3.61 -2.54
CA ALA A 451 -22.36 4.37 -2.09
C ALA A 451 -22.28 4.82 -0.64
N PHE A 452 -21.64 4.03 0.22
CA PHE A 452 -21.55 4.27 1.66
C PHE A 452 -20.07 4.34 2.10
N ASP A 453 -19.25 5.11 1.38
CA ASP A 453 -17.80 5.24 1.63
C ASP A 453 -17.45 6.18 2.80
N GLU A 454 -18.44 6.86 3.39
CA GLU A 454 -18.29 7.73 4.55
C GLU A 454 -18.35 6.93 5.87
N GLU A 455 -17.58 7.35 6.88
CA GLU A 455 -17.44 6.64 8.18
C GLU A 455 -18.78 6.49 8.92
N ASP A 456 -19.60 7.53 8.89
CA ASP A 456 -20.92 7.55 9.54
C ASP A 456 -21.94 6.68 8.77
N GLY A 457 -21.60 6.26 7.56
CA GLY A 457 -22.37 5.28 6.81
C GLY A 457 -23.55 5.84 6.02
N HIS A 458 -23.64 7.15 5.87
CA HIS A 458 -24.63 7.81 5.01
C HIS A 458 -24.36 7.55 3.53
N LEU A 459 -25.39 7.78 2.70
CA LEU A 459 -25.21 7.78 1.25
C LEU A 459 -24.27 8.93 0.87
N SER A 460 -23.09 8.57 0.39
CA SER A 460 -22.03 9.46 -0.01
C SER A 460 -22.50 10.44 -1.08
N TYR A 461 -22.27 11.74 -0.89
CA TYR A 461 -22.52 12.72 -1.95
C TYR A 461 -21.65 12.44 -3.18
N LEU A 462 -20.47 11.85 -2.99
CA LEU A 462 -19.61 11.43 -4.09
C LEU A 462 -20.24 10.31 -4.92
N PHE A 463 -21.19 9.54 -4.39
CA PHE A 463 -21.88 8.49 -5.13
C PHE A 463 -22.61 9.06 -6.35
N SER A 464 -23.29 10.19 -6.19
CA SER A 464 -24.01 10.85 -7.29
C SER A 464 -23.10 11.69 -8.18
N GLY A 465 -22.03 12.25 -7.61
CA GLY A 465 -21.12 13.18 -8.28
C GLY A 465 -19.87 12.58 -8.93
N ARG A 466 -19.91 11.30 -9.31
CA ARG A 466 -18.78 10.62 -9.96
C ARG A 466 -19.16 9.96 -11.28
N LEU A 467 -18.16 9.76 -12.12
CA LEU A 467 -18.27 9.00 -13.35
C LEU A 467 -18.03 7.51 -13.05
N TYR A 468 -18.92 6.66 -13.55
CA TYR A 468 -18.86 5.21 -13.43
C TYR A 468 -18.58 4.58 -14.78
N ASN A 469 -17.62 3.66 -14.81
CA ASN A 469 -17.45 2.75 -15.94
C ASN A 469 -18.31 1.50 -15.66
N LEU A 470 -19.49 1.37 -16.27
CA LEU A 470 -20.38 0.21 -16.07
C LEU A 470 -20.06 -0.86 -17.12
N ARG A 471 -19.58 -2.03 -16.69
CA ARG A 471 -19.29 -3.15 -17.59
C ARG A 471 -20.50 -4.06 -17.78
N ILE A 472 -20.97 -4.18 -19.02
CA ILE A 472 -22.10 -5.02 -19.42
C ILE A 472 -21.56 -6.07 -20.40
N GLY A 473 -21.27 -7.27 -19.90
CA GLY A 473 -20.55 -8.27 -20.70
C GLY A 473 -19.14 -7.77 -21.06
N ASN A 474 -18.87 -7.61 -22.36
CA ASN A 474 -17.59 -7.10 -22.87
C ASN A 474 -17.60 -5.58 -23.16
N GLU A 475 -18.75 -4.91 -23.04
CA GLU A 475 -18.88 -3.47 -23.27
C GLU A 475 -18.69 -2.68 -21.97
N ILE A 476 -18.12 -1.48 -22.06
CA ILE A 476 -18.08 -0.51 -20.95
C ILE A 476 -18.87 0.72 -21.36
N GLU A 477 -19.83 1.12 -20.52
CA GLU A 477 -20.57 2.37 -20.68
C GLU A 477 -20.18 3.35 -19.58
N ARG A 478 -19.72 4.55 -19.97
CA ARG A 478 -19.47 5.66 -19.05
C ARG A 478 -20.78 6.30 -18.65
N CYS A 479 -21.03 6.41 -17.34
CA CYS A 479 -22.30 6.84 -16.80
C CYS A 479 -22.13 7.71 -15.56
N VAL A 480 -23.06 8.62 -15.32
CA VAL A 480 -23.23 9.32 -14.04
C VAL A 480 -24.52 8.82 -13.37
N VAL A 481 -24.57 8.89 -12.04
CA VAL A 481 -25.81 8.56 -11.30
C VAL A 481 -26.75 9.76 -11.43
N SER A 482 -27.90 9.53 -12.06
CA SER A 482 -28.94 10.54 -12.28
C SER A 482 -30.07 10.47 -11.27
N HIS A 483 -30.23 9.32 -10.60
CA HIS A 483 -31.19 9.14 -9.52
C HIS A 483 -30.81 7.92 -8.68
N VAL A 484 -31.01 8.02 -7.37
CA VAL A 484 -30.76 6.94 -6.41
C VAL A 484 -31.93 6.87 -5.43
N HIS A 485 -32.38 5.66 -5.14
CA HIS A 485 -33.34 5.36 -4.09
C HIS A 485 -32.63 4.46 -3.07
N ALA A 486 -32.45 4.97 -1.86
CA ALA A 486 -31.67 4.34 -0.81
C ALA A 486 -32.33 4.51 0.57
N ASP A 487 -31.96 3.64 1.50
CA ASP A 487 -32.09 3.85 2.94
C ASP A 487 -30.70 4.15 3.51
N PRO A 488 -30.38 5.42 3.81
CA PRO A 488 -29.06 5.79 4.33
C PRO A 488 -28.78 5.25 5.74
N LEU A 489 -29.81 4.97 6.55
CA LEU A 489 -29.62 4.49 7.93
C LEU A 489 -29.31 2.99 7.94
N GLU A 490 -30.06 2.23 7.14
CA GLU A 490 -29.88 0.77 7.03
C GLU A 490 -28.81 0.38 5.99
N LYS A 491 -28.18 1.36 5.33
CA LYS A 491 -27.17 1.19 4.27
C LYS A 491 -27.66 0.32 3.11
N VAL A 492 -28.88 0.58 2.63
CA VAL A 492 -29.50 -0.18 1.54
C VAL A 492 -29.66 0.68 0.29
N LEU A 493 -29.27 0.15 -0.87
CA LEU A 493 -29.65 0.73 -2.17
C LEU A 493 -30.83 -0.06 -2.76
N TYR A 494 -31.99 0.57 -2.84
CA TYR A 494 -33.17 -0.02 -3.47
C TYR A 494 -33.11 0.05 -4.99
N PHE A 495 -32.60 1.16 -5.56
CA PHE A 495 -32.56 1.35 -7.01
C PHE A 495 -31.56 2.44 -7.41
N VAL A 496 -30.92 2.28 -8.57
CA VAL A 496 -30.03 3.30 -9.15
C VAL A 496 -30.36 3.53 -10.63
N LYS A 497 -30.45 4.80 -11.04
CA LYS A 497 -30.59 5.21 -12.43
C LYS A 497 -29.31 5.89 -12.88
N PHE A 498 -28.70 5.31 -13.90
CA PHE A 498 -27.53 5.85 -14.57
C PHE A 498 -27.93 6.59 -15.85
N ALA A 499 -27.25 7.70 -16.13
CA ALA A 499 -27.31 8.40 -17.40
C ALA A 499 -25.96 8.28 -18.10
N ARG A 500 -25.96 7.91 -19.39
CA ARG A 500 -24.73 7.82 -20.19
C ARG A 500 -24.08 9.19 -20.29
N HIS A 501 -22.77 9.20 -20.08
CA HIS A 501 -21.93 10.36 -20.30
C HIS A 501 -21.16 10.13 -21.61
N VAL A 502 -21.51 10.89 -22.64
CA VAL A 502 -20.98 10.75 -24.00
C VAL A 502 -20.34 12.07 -24.43
N GLU A 503 -19.13 12.00 -24.97
CA GLU A 503 -18.42 13.17 -25.47
C GLU A 503 -19.29 13.97 -26.46
N GLY A 504 -19.25 15.30 -26.34
CA GLY A 504 -20.04 16.21 -27.17
C GLY A 504 -21.52 16.30 -26.81
N HIS A 505 -21.97 15.62 -25.74
CA HIS A 505 -23.31 15.76 -25.19
C HIS A 505 -23.27 16.28 -23.76
N ILE A 506 -24.26 17.11 -23.40
CA ILE A 506 -24.37 17.66 -22.05
C ILE A 506 -24.91 16.59 -21.10
N SER A 507 -24.18 16.33 -20.02
CA SER A 507 -24.63 15.53 -18.89
C SER A 507 -24.91 16.42 -17.69
N GLU A 508 -26.05 16.24 -17.02
CA GLU A 508 -26.32 16.86 -15.73
C GLU A 508 -25.67 16.02 -14.61
N VAL A 509 -24.86 16.66 -13.77
CA VAL A 509 -24.17 15.99 -12.66
C VAL A 509 -24.27 16.84 -11.39
N ASP A 510 -24.65 16.21 -10.28
CA ASP A 510 -24.64 16.85 -8.97
C ASP A 510 -23.23 16.77 -8.36
N ILE A 511 -22.50 17.88 -8.39
CA ILE A 511 -21.11 17.96 -7.92
C ILE A 511 -21.10 18.27 -6.42
N PRO A 512 -20.51 17.41 -5.56
CA PRO A 512 -20.50 17.64 -4.13
C PRO A 512 -19.69 18.85 -3.73
N CYS A 513 -20.06 19.49 -2.63
CA CYS A 513 -19.35 20.63 -2.07
C CYS A 513 -18.78 20.28 -0.69
N SER A 514 -17.60 20.81 -0.38
CA SER A 514 -16.93 20.58 0.89
C SER A 514 -16.33 21.88 1.41
N VAL A 515 -16.40 22.10 2.73
CA VAL A 515 -15.84 23.30 3.37
C VAL A 515 -14.35 23.10 3.61
N VAL A 516 -13.53 24.07 3.20
CA VAL A 516 -12.09 24.11 3.52
C VAL A 516 -11.73 25.42 4.22
N GLY A 517 -10.66 25.43 5.02
CA GLY A 517 -10.23 26.64 5.73
C GLY A 517 -11.07 27.03 6.96
N LEU A 518 -11.93 26.13 7.45
CA LEU A 518 -12.85 26.41 8.57
C LEU A 518 -12.15 26.91 9.84
N LEU A 519 -11.01 26.31 10.22
CA LEU A 519 -10.24 26.73 11.40
C LEU A 519 -9.61 28.13 11.27
N ALA A 520 -9.51 28.65 10.04
CA ALA A 520 -9.04 30.01 9.78
C ALA A 520 -10.19 31.02 9.61
N SER A 521 -11.45 30.56 9.52
CA SER A 521 -12.61 31.42 9.28
C SER A 521 -12.87 32.37 10.46
N PRO A 522 -12.87 33.70 10.22
CA PRO A 522 -13.24 34.68 11.26
C PRO A 522 -14.62 34.43 11.88
N ALA A 523 -15.61 34.01 11.08
CA ALA A 523 -16.95 33.70 11.58
C ALA A 523 -16.92 32.52 12.56
N TYR A 524 -16.28 31.42 12.17
CA TYR A 524 -16.16 30.22 13.00
C TYR A 524 -15.39 30.49 14.30
N LEU A 525 -14.28 31.23 14.22
CA LEU A 525 -13.48 31.62 15.39
C LEU A 525 -14.23 32.51 16.38
N LYS A 526 -15.19 33.31 15.91
CA LYS A 526 -16.08 34.14 16.73
C LYS A 526 -17.30 33.38 17.27
N GLY A 527 -17.43 32.09 16.98
CA GLY A 527 -18.52 31.23 17.45
C GLY A 527 -19.79 31.29 16.61
N TYR A 528 -19.76 31.85 15.41
CA TYR A 528 -20.88 31.79 14.47
C TYR A 528 -20.89 30.45 13.73
N HIS A 529 -22.07 29.99 13.33
CA HIS A 529 -22.20 28.79 12.51
C HIS A 529 -21.75 29.08 11.08
N VAL A 530 -21.11 28.09 10.47
CA VAL A 530 -20.75 28.08 9.04
C VAL A 530 -21.43 26.87 8.43
N GLN A 531 -22.45 27.09 7.61
CA GLN A 531 -23.31 26.02 7.09
C GLN A 531 -23.29 26.00 5.57
N LEU A 532 -23.01 24.82 5.02
CA LEU A 532 -23.09 24.57 3.60
C LEU A 532 -24.58 24.40 3.22
N MET A 533 -25.09 25.33 2.41
CA MET A 533 -26.50 25.37 2.00
C MET A 533 -26.76 24.49 0.78
N MET A 534 -25.74 24.30 -0.06
CA MET A 534 -25.77 23.42 -1.22
C MET A 534 -24.75 22.28 -1.03
N PRO A 535 -25.15 21.12 -0.45
CA PRO A 535 -24.29 19.93 -0.32
C PRO A 535 -23.81 19.39 -1.67
N THR A 536 -24.58 19.66 -2.72
CA THR A 536 -24.22 19.41 -4.10
C THR A 536 -24.66 20.58 -4.96
N ILE A 537 -23.89 20.91 -5.99
CA ILE A 537 -24.23 21.90 -7.02
C ILE A 537 -24.39 21.16 -8.33
N LYS A 538 -25.57 21.30 -8.94
CA LYS A 538 -25.83 20.70 -10.25
C LYS A 538 -25.06 21.45 -11.34
N CYS A 539 -24.37 20.71 -12.19
CA CYS A 539 -23.60 21.24 -13.31
C CYS A 539 -23.99 20.57 -14.63
N GLU A 540 -23.83 21.31 -15.72
CA GLU A 540 -23.88 20.82 -17.10
C GLU A 540 -22.46 20.53 -17.57
N VAL A 541 -22.16 19.26 -17.85
CA VAL A 541 -20.83 18.76 -18.22
C VAL A 541 -20.84 18.35 -19.69
N ALA A 542 -20.10 19.07 -20.54
CA ALA A 542 -19.96 18.79 -21.98
C ALA A 542 -18.63 18.09 -22.33
N GLY A 543 -17.61 18.20 -21.49
CA GLY A 543 -16.32 17.53 -21.65
C GLY A 543 -16.33 16.07 -21.21
N ASN A 544 -15.21 15.37 -21.40
CA ASN A 544 -15.03 13.94 -21.08
C ASN A 544 -14.83 13.63 -19.58
N THR A 545 -14.84 14.66 -18.75
CA THR A 545 -14.46 14.58 -17.33
C THR A 545 -15.47 15.34 -16.47
N VAL A 546 -15.87 14.74 -15.36
CA VAL A 546 -16.66 15.40 -14.32
C VAL A 546 -15.70 16.13 -13.36
N PRO A 547 -15.97 17.38 -12.94
CA PRO A 547 -15.09 18.11 -12.02
C PRO A 547 -14.91 17.43 -10.65
N PRO A 548 -13.84 17.78 -9.92
CA PRO A 548 -13.71 17.44 -8.51
C PRO A 548 -14.84 18.08 -7.68
N PRO A 549 -15.06 17.64 -6.42
CA PRO A 549 -16.02 18.30 -5.54
C PRO A 549 -15.55 19.74 -5.31
N PHE A 550 -16.47 20.69 -5.21
CA PHE A 550 -16.10 22.08 -5.00
C PHE A 550 -15.63 22.29 -3.56
N GLN A 551 -14.37 22.69 -3.41
CA GLN A 551 -13.78 23.06 -2.13
C GLN A 551 -14.07 24.53 -1.87
N ILE A 552 -15.06 24.79 -1.02
CA ILE A 552 -15.53 26.12 -0.67
C ILE A 552 -14.62 26.67 0.45
N ASP A 553 -13.72 27.58 0.09
CA ASP A 553 -12.80 28.22 1.04
C ASP A 553 -13.52 29.26 1.89
N VAL A 554 -13.62 28.99 3.19
CA VAL A 554 -14.23 29.87 4.18
C VAL A 554 -13.21 30.59 5.06
N SER A 555 -11.92 30.49 4.76
CA SER A 555 -10.83 31.07 5.57
C SER A 555 -10.92 32.59 5.73
N LYS A 556 -11.64 33.27 4.82
CA LYS A 556 -11.86 34.73 4.88
C LYS A 556 -13.30 35.09 5.23
N LEU A 557 -14.15 34.10 5.48
CA LEU A 557 -15.57 34.31 5.71
C LEU A 557 -15.81 34.83 7.13
N ASP A 558 -16.29 36.06 7.23
CA ASP A 558 -16.70 36.68 8.49
C ASP A 558 -18.22 36.82 8.55
N TYR A 559 -18.76 36.91 9.76
CA TYR A 559 -20.18 37.17 9.97
C TYR A 559 -20.52 38.64 9.74
N LYS A 560 -21.67 38.90 9.09
CA LYS A 560 -22.29 40.21 8.98
C LYS A 560 -23.76 40.06 9.32
N GLU A 561 -24.30 40.94 10.16
CA GLU A 561 -25.72 40.87 10.51
C GLU A 561 -26.62 41.15 9.28
N PRO A 562 -27.69 40.37 9.05
CA PRO A 562 -28.18 39.24 9.86
C PRO A 562 -27.50 37.89 9.56
N PHE A 563 -26.86 37.75 8.40
CA PHE A 563 -25.99 36.64 8.00
C PHE A 563 -25.07 37.09 6.84
N ASN A 564 -24.00 36.35 6.59
CA ASN A 564 -23.14 36.55 5.42
C ASN A 564 -23.00 35.24 4.64
N SER A 565 -22.96 35.32 3.31
CA SER A 565 -23.02 34.14 2.44
C SER A 565 -21.92 34.17 1.37
N ILE A 566 -21.52 32.99 0.92
CA ILE A 566 -20.80 32.77 -0.32
C ILE A 566 -21.84 32.41 -1.37
N MET A 567 -21.97 33.25 -2.38
CA MET A 567 -22.89 33.05 -3.49
C MET A 567 -22.28 32.13 -4.54
N LEU A 568 -23.13 31.56 -5.39
CA LEU A 568 -22.69 30.69 -6.49
C LEU A 568 -21.72 31.41 -7.45
N LYS A 569 -21.94 32.70 -7.73
CA LYS A 569 -21.00 33.51 -8.52
C LYS A 569 -19.59 33.59 -7.91
N ASP A 570 -19.48 33.57 -6.57
CA ASP A 570 -18.21 33.76 -5.88
C ASP A 570 -17.28 32.54 -6.07
N ILE A 571 -17.86 31.41 -6.45
CA ILE A 571 -17.14 30.14 -6.66
C ILE A 571 -17.04 29.74 -8.12
N GLU A 572 -17.41 30.61 -9.08
CA GLU A 572 -17.25 30.35 -10.52
C GLU A 572 -15.80 30.01 -10.89
N HIS A 573 -14.84 30.57 -10.16
CA HIS A 573 -13.41 30.28 -10.34
C HIS A 573 -13.03 28.81 -10.07
N LEU A 574 -13.91 28.02 -9.45
CA LEU A 574 -13.74 26.58 -9.25
C LEU A 574 -14.15 25.76 -10.48
N LEU A 575 -14.84 26.35 -11.45
CA LEU A 575 -15.14 25.70 -12.72
C LEU A 575 -13.90 25.63 -13.63
N PRO A 576 -13.80 24.60 -14.50
CA PRO A 576 -12.76 24.52 -15.52
C PRO A 576 -12.76 25.75 -16.45
N ARG A 577 -11.57 26.25 -16.79
CA ARG A 577 -11.40 27.43 -17.65
C ARG A 577 -11.72 27.17 -19.14
N ASP A 578 -11.81 25.92 -19.54
CA ASP A 578 -12.08 25.51 -20.92
C ASP A 578 -13.59 25.46 -21.24
N GLU A 579 -14.43 25.97 -20.33
CA GLU A 579 -15.90 26.02 -20.45
C GLU A 579 -16.55 24.64 -20.64
N SER A 580 -15.80 23.57 -20.35
CA SER A 580 -16.29 22.19 -20.46
C SER A 580 -17.38 21.87 -19.42
N VAL A 581 -17.47 22.68 -18.37
CA VAL A 581 -18.47 22.53 -17.30
C VAL A 581 -18.99 23.89 -16.85
N MET A 582 -20.31 23.99 -16.73
CA MET A 582 -21.01 25.18 -16.27
C MET A 582 -21.98 24.84 -15.14
N PHE A 583 -22.32 25.81 -14.29
CA PHE A 583 -23.45 25.65 -13.38
C PHE A 583 -24.73 25.41 -14.17
N HIS A 584 -25.63 24.58 -13.63
CA HIS A 584 -26.87 24.25 -14.31
C HIS A 584 -27.71 25.51 -14.54
N ARG A 585 -28.30 25.63 -15.74
CA ARG A 585 -29.05 26.81 -16.20
C ARG A 585 -30.24 27.23 -15.32
N SER A 586 -30.67 26.36 -14.41
CA SER A 586 -31.75 26.68 -13.46
C SER A 586 -31.29 27.55 -12.30
N TYR A 587 -29.99 27.69 -12.08
CA TYR A 587 -29.47 28.54 -11.02
C TYR A 587 -29.32 29.98 -11.48
N ASP A 588 -29.56 30.90 -10.56
CA ASP A 588 -29.16 32.30 -10.68
C ASP A 588 -27.92 32.53 -9.80
N PRO A 589 -26.72 32.70 -10.39
CA PRO A 589 -25.48 32.81 -9.63
C PRO A 589 -25.43 33.95 -8.62
N GLU A 590 -26.24 34.99 -8.82
CA GLU A 590 -26.29 36.18 -7.98
C GLU A 590 -27.11 35.98 -6.70
N THR A 591 -28.06 35.05 -6.71
CA THR A 591 -29.00 34.83 -5.60
C THR A 591 -28.84 33.49 -4.91
N GLN A 592 -28.16 32.53 -5.54
CA GLN A 592 -28.00 31.19 -4.98
C GLN A 592 -26.90 31.15 -3.92
N GLU A 593 -27.28 30.94 -2.66
CA GLU A 593 -26.35 30.80 -1.55
C GLU A 593 -25.76 29.39 -1.50
N VAL A 594 -24.44 29.26 -1.66
CA VAL A 594 -23.74 27.97 -1.55
C VAL A 594 -23.46 27.64 -0.09
N LEU A 595 -23.09 28.65 0.68
CA LEU A 595 -22.71 28.54 2.08
C LEU A 595 -23.05 29.84 2.81
N CYS A 596 -23.51 29.75 4.05
CA CYS A 596 -23.85 30.91 4.86
C CYS A 596 -23.22 30.85 6.26
N THR A 597 -23.12 32.02 6.88
CA THR A 597 -22.73 32.20 8.27
C THR A 597 -23.78 32.97 9.03
N TYR A 598 -24.14 32.49 10.21
CA TYR A 598 -25.20 33.09 11.00
C TYR A 598 -24.99 32.85 12.50
N GLN A 599 -25.70 33.63 13.30
CA GLN A 599 -25.80 33.40 14.73
C GLN A 599 -26.97 32.46 15.03
N THR A 600 -26.72 31.43 15.83
CA THR A 600 -27.75 30.44 16.17
C THR A 600 -28.95 31.11 16.85
N GLY A 601 -30.15 30.83 16.34
CA GLY A 601 -31.39 31.36 16.92
C GLY A 601 -31.77 32.79 16.53
N THR A 602 -31.00 33.47 15.67
CA THR A 602 -31.33 34.85 15.21
C THR A 602 -31.90 34.91 13.80
N LEU A 603 -31.81 33.84 13.02
CA LEU A 603 -32.44 33.79 11.70
C LEU A 603 -33.97 33.70 11.85
N PRO A 604 -34.74 34.56 11.16
CA PRO A 604 -36.20 34.48 11.19
C PRO A 604 -36.67 33.12 10.65
N GLU A 605 -37.53 32.44 11.40
CA GLU A 605 -38.19 31.21 10.94
C GLU A 605 -39.11 31.54 9.76
N GLN A 606 -38.94 30.84 8.63
CA GLN A 606 -39.88 30.92 7.52
C GLN A 606 -40.87 29.75 7.60
N PRO A 607 -42.19 30.01 7.50
CA PRO A 607 -43.18 28.94 7.45
C PRO A 607 -42.86 28.01 6.29
N LEU A 608 -43.09 26.71 6.48
CA LEU A 608 -43.04 25.76 5.37
C LEU A 608 -44.07 26.20 4.31
N PRO A 609 -43.74 26.08 3.02
CA PRO A 609 -44.74 26.23 1.96
C PRO A 609 -45.99 25.38 2.26
N PRO A 610 -47.21 25.85 1.94
CA PRO A 610 -48.45 25.09 2.19
C PRO A 610 -48.46 23.71 1.51
N ASP A 611 -47.65 23.54 0.47
CA ASP A 611 -47.44 22.34 -0.32
C ASP A 611 -46.12 21.60 -0.01
N TYR A 612 -45.40 22.01 1.04
CA TYR A 612 -44.15 21.36 1.42
C TYR A 612 -44.38 19.91 1.85
N VAL A 613 -43.59 19.00 1.27
CA VAL A 613 -43.58 17.58 1.59
C VAL A 613 -42.13 17.15 1.88
N ASP A 614 -41.87 16.59 3.07
CA ASP A 614 -40.55 16.09 3.45
C ASP A 614 -40.04 15.04 2.44
N PRO A 615 -38.89 15.27 1.78
CA PRO A 615 -38.39 14.38 0.72
C PRO A 615 -37.69 13.13 1.23
N ASN A 616 -37.33 13.06 2.52
CA ASN A 616 -36.31 12.12 2.99
C ASN A 616 -36.85 10.85 3.68
N PHE A 617 -38.15 10.76 3.94
CA PHE A 617 -38.68 9.67 4.77
C PHE A 617 -39.92 9.00 4.18
N LEU A 618 -39.78 7.74 3.80
CA LEU A 618 -40.87 6.85 3.40
C LEU A 618 -41.03 5.75 4.46
N ASN A 619 -42.25 5.50 4.91
CA ASN A 619 -42.54 4.34 5.75
C ASN A 619 -42.51 3.03 4.93
N LYS A 620 -42.61 1.88 5.60
CA LYS A 620 -42.61 0.53 4.97
C LYS A 620 -43.71 0.29 3.92
N LYS A 621 -44.67 1.20 3.78
CA LYS A 621 -45.75 1.18 2.77
C LYS A 621 -45.53 2.19 1.65
N GLY A 622 -44.36 2.84 1.59
CA GLY A 622 -44.05 3.89 0.62
C GLY A 622 -44.81 5.20 0.86
N GLN A 623 -45.33 5.42 2.07
CA GLN A 623 -46.01 6.67 2.43
C GLN A 623 -45.00 7.61 3.09
N ARG A 624 -45.02 8.89 2.68
CA ARG A 624 -44.10 9.90 3.21
C ARG A 624 -44.43 10.23 4.67
N ILE A 625 -43.40 10.35 5.50
CA ILE A 625 -43.51 10.72 6.92
C ILE A 625 -43.04 12.17 7.08
N HIS A 626 -43.82 13.01 7.76
CA HIS A 626 -43.39 14.35 8.18
C HIS A 626 -42.62 14.25 9.50
N LEU A 627 -41.36 14.69 9.53
CA LEU A 627 -40.58 14.79 10.78
C LEU A 627 -40.62 16.18 11.42
N THR A 628 -41.10 17.19 10.70
CA THR A 628 -41.13 18.57 11.19
C THR A 628 -42.38 18.86 12.02
N TYR A 629 -42.28 18.74 13.35
CA TYR A 629 -43.38 19.04 14.28
C TYR A 629 -43.75 20.53 14.39
N LYS A 630 -42.97 21.43 13.76
CA LYS A 630 -43.07 22.89 14.01
C LYS A 630 -43.76 23.70 12.90
N GLY A 631 -43.95 23.18 11.68
CA GLY A 631 -44.52 23.95 10.57
C GLY A 631 -43.59 25.01 9.97
N PHE A 632 -42.33 25.04 10.39
CA PHE A 632 -41.26 25.92 9.88
C PHE A 632 -40.11 25.05 9.34
N TYR A 633 -39.30 25.60 8.41
CA TYR A 633 -38.09 24.91 7.95
C TYR A 633 -37.18 24.58 9.15
N PRO A 634 -36.72 23.31 9.32
CA PRO A 634 -35.68 23.00 10.27
C PRO A 634 -34.39 23.66 9.79
N LYS A 635 -33.95 24.72 10.49
CA LYS A 635 -32.67 25.39 10.24
C LYS A 635 -31.56 24.90 11.18
N GLN A 636 -31.70 23.69 11.74
CA GLN A 636 -30.66 23.01 12.50
C GLN A 636 -30.13 21.83 11.71
#